data_AF-A0A3P3EJF2-F1
#
_entry.id   AF-A0A3P3EJF2-F1
#
_cell.length_a   1.000
_cell.length_b   1.000
_cell.length_c   1.000
_cell.angle_alpha   90.00
_cell.angle_beta   90.00
_cell.angle_gamma   90.00
#
_symmetry.space_group_name_H-M   'P 1'
#
loop_
_entity.id
_entity.type
_entity.pdbx_description
1 polymer ?
#
loop_
_entity_poly.entity_id
_entity_poly.type
_entity_poly.pdbx_seq_one_letter_code
_entity_poly.pdbx_strand_id
1 'polypeptide(L)'
;MINTTDRPILLMDGGKLDQEVRRALSWAEALLREQQKDTKARGYEKAVFAKFVGEENRRPDLFDERFVQAAYDFASSDAVNTATQPAMEQMAEYLFKRTVAATGFAFVKRGIKLTLVELWRRGVLMLTTIFTPGPQFSFSAYDHEILRWLLSFDPNSTAGDQKTDTRRLYYYGPRLLLATDWTSFEDVSINDIAELNLAQRFYERGEHPYAIAGSTFPWSQLPAALMKRHPQRVSFDQTDLVKYSAWAAKQAVSRGALEAFVIGQVPAKQSQSRVRPSPRSGAIPTSKTKKRDLAVEAKSASTHDAVLAVFKCFMRRPDSVNWRQQVPSYPGREHIELAPICEKWVHSFKAFLYHREHIQGYRSSDEVVASLNMLADYLFLYLPWWRELHPAGAVHLPRAPKDFVRYAYVSRHDDEPIDTLPVPLLRLIRLRRPKAESAAICIRHLTLYFRFVGAHFGDDESIAGASFRNPLDDEFDAPRLPGKKNRTNKEIIPRNIYGHLLFWCYAVEAFGELLLQQALKGSFEQSWWSMRGARRYDAEALGIAPIFRFRGKEVPVRSVPNVFTWAEREILCGDQRVAVVVPHLTALRLLIVSLETGLRCQSVQWLDRTTWDSLNKGAGEQYTYRLLVNTDKTKVESWAPPVVFRVRNVMQREVAFQELFADFDTFDPVPYEGLANSPFDPVRPLFKSSKSGRPIHDDVYFDAWIALLVDFEAFYKEVSGERHVRLYYLKPQKTRDGQPVVKFTGREANAYCGISVLAVHTPHSCRATFATNRQGQGILELSDVAALLGHEDIATTTHYTKFSGEQLQERLQQSDVELLGDYSIFDVGFEGVHIRPDKPDSALVKSFSKNREGTVAAFKFMPSLTLWSIEDEKLNEHNGLELLKGGPMSHIRFRETHICPVGEECPSDIVERIGAPKRCGICPLAMKCIDHLPAISAKRNQLVERVRYLHGQRGRMEVAREPAPSLDAVWDEIQLDINELLGWRFSEEVLRGMLAEIEQSGDSASYIHVERPDIVRRHLLTVTRKCDRTEFLLQRLAESNAYPSMTSPQVQLAASVLRRR
;
A
#
# COMPACT_ATOMS: atom_id res chain seq x y z
N MET A 1 36.05 5.49 -12.99
CA MET A 1 35.59 4.67 -14.15
C MET A 1 34.69 3.58 -13.61
N ILE A 2 33.61 3.24 -14.33
CA ILE A 2 32.66 2.18 -13.92
C ILE A 2 32.51 1.10 -14.99
N ASN A 3 32.25 -0.15 -14.58
CA ASN A 3 32.02 -1.28 -15.48
C ASN A 3 30.58 -1.82 -15.39
N THR A 4 29.68 -1.28 -16.23
CA THR A 4 28.29 -1.74 -16.36
C THR A 4 28.10 -2.81 -17.45
N THR A 5 29.18 -3.35 -18.01
CA THR A 5 29.13 -4.37 -19.08
C THR A 5 29.01 -5.79 -18.51
N ASP A 6 28.92 -6.80 -19.38
CA ASP A 6 28.90 -8.22 -19.02
C ASP A 6 30.29 -8.88 -18.97
N ARG A 7 31.36 -8.12 -19.24
CA ARG A 7 32.74 -8.62 -19.23
C ARG A 7 33.62 -7.80 -18.30
N PRO A 8 34.64 -8.41 -17.66
CA PRO A 8 35.64 -7.66 -16.93
C PRO A 8 36.36 -6.69 -17.87
N ILE A 9 36.65 -5.48 -17.40
CA ILE A 9 37.47 -4.51 -18.13
C ILE A 9 38.89 -4.63 -17.59
N LEU A 10 39.84 -5.00 -18.45
CA LEU A 10 41.25 -5.00 -18.09
C LEU A 10 41.79 -3.57 -18.08
N LEU A 11 42.53 -3.23 -17.03
CA LEU A 11 43.21 -1.95 -16.87
C LEU A 11 44.70 -2.04 -17.25
N MET A 12 45.18 -3.24 -17.58
CA MET A 12 46.56 -3.56 -17.89
C MET A 12 46.65 -4.66 -18.95
N ASP A 13 47.64 -4.59 -19.85
CA ASP A 13 47.87 -5.54 -20.92
C ASP A 13 49.30 -6.12 -20.94
N GLY A 14 49.52 -7.15 -21.77
CA GLY A 14 50.83 -7.72 -22.07
C GLY A 14 51.53 -8.44 -20.92
N GLY A 15 52.87 -8.41 -20.89
CA GLY A 15 53.69 -9.18 -19.94
C GLY A 15 53.54 -8.80 -18.46
N LYS A 16 52.95 -7.63 -18.16
CA LYS A 16 52.62 -7.24 -16.78
C LYS A 16 51.37 -7.95 -16.26
N LEU A 17 50.39 -8.23 -17.14
CA LEU A 17 49.18 -8.97 -16.80
C LEU A 17 49.53 -10.39 -16.34
N ASP A 18 50.42 -11.08 -17.06
CA ASP A 18 50.86 -12.44 -16.70
C ASP A 18 51.45 -12.50 -15.28
N GLN A 19 52.34 -11.56 -14.94
CA GLN A 19 52.97 -11.51 -13.61
C GLN A 19 51.92 -11.29 -12.50
N GLU A 20 50.95 -10.41 -12.73
CA GLU A 20 49.90 -10.14 -11.73
C GLU A 20 48.90 -11.30 -11.61
N VAL A 21 48.55 -11.99 -12.70
CA VAL A 21 47.74 -13.22 -12.66
C VAL A 21 48.44 -14.31 -11.86
N ARG A 22 49.76 -14.53 -12.09
CA ARG A 22 50.55 -15.50 -11.32
C ARG A 22 50.59 -15.15 -9.84
N ARG A 23 50.80 -13.88 -9.50
CA ARG A 23 50.80 -13.39 -8.12
C ARG A 23 49.44 -13.58 -7.45
N ALA A 24 48.35 -13.26 -8.15
CA ALA A 24 46.99 -13.40 -7.63
C ALA A 24 46.62 -14.88 -7.40
N LEU A 25 46.99 -15.78 -8.31
CA LEU A 25 46.78 -17.22 -8.16
C LEU A 25 47.56 -17.79 -6.96
N SER A 26 48.84 -17.43 -6.81
CA SER A 26 49.65 -17.85 -5.67
C SER A 26 49.14 -17.28 -4.35
N TRP A 27 48.65 -16.03 -4.35
CA TRP A 27 48.03 -15.42 -3.19
C TRP A 27 46.73 -16.16 -2.79
N ALA A 28 45.85 -16.46 -3.75
CA ALA A 28 44.62 -17.19 -3.50
C ALA A 28 44.88 -18.60 -2.95
N GLU A 29 45.91 -19.28 -3.45
CA GLU A 29 46.35 -20.56 -2.93
C GLU A 29 46.87 -20.47 -1.48
N ALA A 30 47.68 -19.46 -1.17
CA ALA A 30 48.20 -19.21 0.18
C ALA A 30 47.07 -18.88 1.16
N LEU A 31 46.10 -18.06 0.76
CA LEU A 31 44.94 -17.72 1.59
C LEU A 31 44.06 -18.95 1.86
N LEU A 32 43.80 -19.77 0.84
CA LEU A 32 43.08 -21.04 1.02
C LEU A 32 43.82 -21.98 1.98
N ARG A 33 45.16 -21.98 1.98
CA ARG A 33 46.00 -22.73 2.92
C ARG A 33 45.91 -22.18 4.34
N GLU A 34 45.80 -20.87 4.53
CA GLU A 34 45.68 -20.24 5.85
C GLU A 34 44.29 -20.48 6.46
N GLN A 35 43.22 -20.32 5.67
CA GLN A 35 41.83 -20.58 6.08
C GLN A 35 41.55 -22.05 6.45
N GLN A 36 42.48 -22.97 6.18
CA GLN A 36 42.42 -24.39 6.55
C GLN A 36 42.84 -24.69 7.99
N LYS A 37 43.57 -23.81 8.67
CA LYS A 37 44.06 -24.08 10.04
C LYS A 37 42.93 -24.23 11.07
N ASP A 38 41.71 -23.78 10.76
CA ASP A 38 40.56 -23.76 11.67
C ASP A 38 39.56 -24.92 11.52
N THR A 39 39.62 -25.80 10.50
CA THR A 39 38.63 -26.90 10.35
C THR A 39 39.10 -28.06 9.47
N LYS A 40 38.94 -29.31 9.94
CA LYS A 40 39.32 -30.56 9.23
C LYS A 40 38.67 -30.75 7.84
N ALA A 41 37.53 -30.11 7.56
CA ALA A 41 36.80 -30.24 6.28
C ALA A 41 37.40 -29.43 5.12
N ARG A 42 38.23 -28.41 5.39
CA ARG A 42 38.72 -27.47 4.36
C ARG A 42 39.94 -27.97 3.58
N GLY A 43 40.62 -29.02 4.05
CA GLY A 43 41.84 -29.60 3.44
C GLY A 43 41.69 -29.94 1.94
N TYR A 44 40.49 -30.41 1.57
CA TYR A 44 40.15 -30.83 0.22
C TYR A 44 40.10 -29.67 -0.78
N GLU A 45 39.68 -28.47 -0.36
CA GLU A 45 39.49 -27.32 -1.26
C GLU A 45 40.82 -26.84 -1.87
N LYS A 46 41.83 -26.61 -1.03
CA LYS A 46 43.19 -26.27 -1.48
C LYS A 46 43.75 -27.38 -2.36
N ALA A 47 43.60 -28.63 -1.94
CA ALA A 47 44.15 -29.75 -2.68
C ALA A 47 43.57 -29.82 -4.10
N VAL A 48 42.29 -29.48 -4.28
CA VAL A 48 41.66 -29.41 -5.61
C VAL A 48 42.11 -28.18 -6.39
N PHE A 49 42.17 -27.00 -5.76
CA PHE A 49 42.57 -25.75 -6.43
C PHE A 49 44.05 -25.77 -6.85
N ALA A 50 44.96 -26.16 -5.95
CA ALA A 50 46.40 -26.28 -6.24
C ALA A 50 46.69 -27.37 -7.29
N LYS A 51 45.97 -28.51 -7.26
CA LYS A 51 46.06 -29.52 -8.33
C LYS A 51 45.65 -29.00 -9.71
N PHE A 52 44.89 -27.91 -9.79
CA PHE A 52 44.46 -27.32 -11.05
C PHE A 52 45.37 -26.17 -11.47
N VAL A 53 45.49 -25.13 -10.63
CA VAL A 53 46.22 -23.88 -10.95
C VAL A 53 47.42 -23.61 -10.02
N GLY A 54 47.89 -24.61 -9.29
CA GLY A 54 49.11 -24.53 -8.49
C GLY A 54 50.34 -24.22 -9.34
N GLU A 55 51.39 -23.68 -8.74
CA GLU A 55 52.57 -23.18 -9.43
C GLU A 55 53.21 -24.23 -10.37
N GLU A 56 53.24 -25.49 -9.95
CA GLU A 56 53.75 -26.63 -10.70
C GLU A 56 52.90 -27.01 -11.93
N ASN A 57 51.64 -26.56 -11.98
CA ASN A 57 50.69 -26.87 -13.05
C ASN A 57 50.51 -25.74 -14.06
N ARG A 58 51.15 -24.58 -13.87
CA ARG A 58 51.03 -23.41 -14.76
C ARG A 58 52.00 -23.55 -15.93
N ARG A 59 51.52 -23.35 -17.17
CA ARG A 59 52.40 -23.32 -18.33
C ARG A 59 53.23 -22.02 -18.38
N PRO A 60 54.34 -22.02 -19.14
CA PRO A 60 55.12 -20.80 -19.39
C PRO A 60 54.40 -19.81 -20.31
N ASP A 61 53.34 -20.26 -20.99
CA ASP A 61 52.50 -19.41 -21.85
C ASP A 61 51.95 -18.21 -21.05
N LEU A 62 51.99 -17.02 -21.63
CA LEU A 62 51.58 -15.77 -20.99
C LEU A 62 50.08 -15.83 -20.64
N PHE A 63 49.74 -15.72 -19.35
CA PHE A 63 48.35 -15.50 -18.95
C PHE A 63 47.89 -14.15 -19.53
N ASP A 64 46.93 -14.22 -20.45
CA ASP A 64 46.44 -13.09 -21.23
C ASP A 64 44.96 -12.79 -20.92
N GLU A 65 44.36 -11.89 -21.70
CA GLU A 65 42.95 -11.52 -21.56
C GLU A 65 42.01 -12.71 -21.69
N ARG A 66 42.34 -13.69 -22.54
CA ARG A 66 41.51 -14.88 -22.73
C ARG A 66 41.45 -15.72 -21.48
N PHE A 67 42.57 -15.88 -20.77
CA PHE A 67 42.56 -16.57 -19.48
C PHE A 67 41.68 -15.84 -18.45
N VAL A 68 41.80 -14.51 -18.34
CA VAL A 68 41.01 -13.72 -17.36
C VAL A 68 39.52 -13.78 -17.69
N GLN A 69 39.16 -13.69 -18.97
CA GLN A 69 37.77 -13.82 -19.42
C GLN A 69 37.22 -15.23 -19.12
N ALA A 70 37.98 -16.28 -19.44
CA ALA A 70 37.59 -17.66 -19.15
C ALA A 70 37.46 -17.92 -17.64
N ALA A 71 38.36 -17.37 -16.83
CA ALA A 71 38.29 -17.42 -15.37
C ALA A 71 37.03 -16.71 -14.83
N TYR A 72 36.69 -15.56 -15.39
CA TYR A 72 35.47 -14.83 -15.05
C TYR A 72 34.20 -15.60 -15.45
N ASP A 73 34.14 -16.14 -16.66
CA ASP A 73 32.99 -16.91 -17.16
C ASP A 73 32.80 -18.19 -16.34
N PHE A 74 33.90 -18.88 -16.01
CA PHE A 74 33.88 -20.03 -15.12
C PHE A 74 33.39 -19.66 -13.71
N ALA A 75 33.88 -18.57 -13.14
CA ALA A 75 33.46 -18.10 -11.81
C ALA A 75 32.01 -17.62 -11.75
N SER A 76 31.50 -17.06 -12.86
CA SER A 76 30.16 -16.46 -12.97
C SER A 76 29.09 -17.43 -13.44
N SER A 77 29.48 -18.62 -13.91
CA SER A 77 28.55 -19.68 -14.32
C SER A 77 27.66 -20.18 -13.18
N ASP A 78 26.47 -20.65 -13.55
CA ASP A 78 25.43 -21.09 -12.63
C ASP A 78 25.83 -22.28 -11.73
N ALA A 79 25.02 -22.55 -10.71
CA ALA A 79 25.26 -23.64 -9.76
C ALA A 79 25.13 -25.04 -10.39
N VAL A 80 24.42 -25.13 -11.54
CA VAL A 80 24.23 -26.36 -12.31
C VAL A 80 25.42 -26.60 -13.27
N ASN A 81 26.36 -25.65 -13.35
CA ASN A 81 27.58 -25.69 -14.17
C ASN A 81 27.30 -25.84 -15.68
N THR A 82 26.12 -25.44 -16.16
CA THR A 82 25.59 -25.74 -17.51
C THR A 82 26.44 -25.16 -18.65
N ALA A 83 27.20 -24.09 -18.39
CA ALA A 83 28.10 -23.45 -19.35
C ALA A 83 29.57 -23.40 -18.87
N THR A 84 29.97 -24.26 -17.92
CA THR A 84 31.35 -24.24 -17.36
C THR A 84 32.39 -24.93 -18.23
N GLN A 85 31.98 -25.92 -19.02
CA GLN A 85 32.88 -26.77 -19.79
C GLN A 85 33.78 -25.96 -20.76
N PRO A 86 33.24 -25.03 -21.58
CA PRO A 86 34.06 -24.26 -22.51
C PRO A 86 35.06 -23.34 -21.81
N ALA A 87 34.65 -22.69 -20.72
CA ALA A 87 35.52 -21.82 -19.93
C ALA A 87 36.63 -22.63 -19.22
N MET A 88 36.31 -23.82 -18.71
CA MET A 88 37.29 -24.75 -18.14
C MET A 88 38.29 -25.26 -19.18
N GLU A 89 37.83 -25.60 -20.37
CA GLU A 89 38.68 -26.04 -21.48
C GLU A 89 39.65 -24.92 -21.89
N GLN A 90 39.16 -23.68 -22.01
CA GLN A 90 39.99 -22.51 -22.28
C GLN A 90 41.02 -22.27 -21.17
N MET A 91 40.63 -22.34 -19.90
CA MET A 91 41.59 -22.24 -18.79
C MET A 91 42.62 -23.37 -18.79
N ALA A 92 42.22 -24.59 -19.17
CA ALA A 92 43.09 -25.75 -19.22
C ALA A 92 44.19 -25.64 -20.31
N GLU A 93 44.04 -24.78 -21.30
CA GLU A 93 45.08 -24.51 -22.30
C GLU A 93 46.36 -23.94 -21.68
N TYR A 94 46.22 -23.17 -20.60
CA TYR A 94 47.27 -22.49 -19.84
C TYR A 94 47.86 -23.37 -18.71
N LEU A 95 47.39 -24.62 -18.58
CA LEU A 95 47.75 -25.53 -17.50
C LEU A 95 48.31 -26.85 -18.05
N PHE A 96 49.26 -27.47 -17.33
CA PHE A 96 49.77 -28.79 -17.68
C PHE A 96 48.72 -29.89 -17.44
N LYS A 97 47.87 -29.71 -16.42
CA LYS A 97 46.82 -30.66 -16.06
C LYS A 97 45.44 -30.15 -16.47
N ARG A 98 44.80 -30.86 -17.40
CA ARG A 98 43.60 -30.36 -18.11
C ARG A 98 42.25 -30.75 -17.48
N THR A 99 42.23 -31.60 -16.46
CA THR A 99 40.97 -32.18 -15.96
C THR A 99 40.82 -32.04 -14.45
N VAL A 100 39.65 -31.54 -14.05
CA VAL A 100 39.15 -31.54 -12.68
C VAL A 100 37.82 -32.27 -12.71
N ALA A 101 37.58 -33.19 -11.77
CA ALA A 101 36.28 -33.84 -11.65
C ALA A 101 35.19 -32.79 -11.35
N ALA A 102 33.95 -33.01 -11.81
CA ALA A 102 32.85 -32.08 -11.56
C ALA A 102 32.63 -31.78 -10.06
N THR A 103 32.89 -32.76 -9.19
CA THR A 103 32.88 -32.60 -7.72
C THR A 103 33.91 -31.60 -7.19
N GLY A 104 34.93 -31.28 -7.99
CA GLY A 104 35.97 -30.30 -7.71
C GLY A 104 35.62 -28.86 -8.13
N PHE A 105 34.62 -28.66 -8.98
CA PHE A 105 34.35 -27.35 -9.62
C PHE A 105 34.02 -26.26 -8.60
N ALA A 106 33.26 -26.56 -7.56
CA ALA A 106 32.92 -25.60 -6.51
C ALA A 106 34.18 -25.03 -5.82
N PHE A 107 35.19 -25.87 -5.60
CA PHE A 107 36.45 -25.48 -4.96
C PHE A 107 37.33 -24.67 -5.91
N VAL A 108 37.38 -25.06 -7.19
CA VAL A 108 38.07 -24.28 -8.22
C VAL A 108 37.42 -22.91 -8.40
N LYS A 109 36.09 -22.83 -8.51
CA LYS A 109 35.33 -21.58 -8.60
C LYS A 109 35.64 -20.66 -7.42
N ARG A 110 35.73 -21.19 -6.20
CA ARG A 110 36.09 -20.41 -5.01
C ARG A 110 37.48 -19.79 -5.14
N GLY A 111 38.50 -20.57 -5.52
CA GLY A 111 39.85 -20.06 -5.70
C GLY A 111 39.99 -19.07 -6.87
N ILE A 112 39.25 -19.28 -7.97
CA ILE A 112 39.22 -18.33 -9.09
C ILE A 112 38.52 -17.03 -8.71
N LYS A 113 37.42 -17.07 -7.95
CA LYS A 113 36.81 -15.87 -7.39
C LYS A 113 37.76 -15.10 -6.49
N LEU A 114 38.55 -15.81 -5.66
CA LEU A 114 39.57 -15.17 -4.83
C LEU A 114 40.63 -14.46 -5.69
N THR A 115 41.03 -15.10 -6.78
CA THR A 115 42.01 -14.58 -7.76
C THR A 115 41.48 -13.33 -8.46
N LEU A 116 40.24 -13.37 -8.95
CA LEU A 116 39.61 -12.24 -9.66
C LEU A 116 39.46 -11.00 -8.77
N VAL A 117 39.09 -11.18 -7.50
CA VAL A 117 39.00 -10.06 -6.54
C VAL A 117 40.40 -9.54 -6.16
N GLU A 118 41.42 -10.40 -6.10
CA GLU A 118 42.79 -9.96 -5.88
C GLU A 118 43.35 -9.17 -7.07
N LEU A 119 43.01 -9.56 -8.30
CA LEU A 119 43.33 -8.80 -9.51
C LEU A 119 42.65 -7.43 -9.52
N TRP A 120 41.39 -7.37 -9.08
CA TRP A 120 40.71 -6.09 -8.87
C TRP A 120 41.42 -5.23 -7.81
N ARG A 121 41.74 -5.78 -6.64
CA ARG A 121 42.44 -5.06 -5.56
C ARG A 121 43.79 -4.49 -6.01
N ARG A 122 44.47 -5.18 -6.92
CA ARG A 122 45.76 -4.78 -7.51
C ARG A 122 45.62 -3.75 -8.65
N GLY A 123 44.40 -3.35 -9.00
CA GLY A 123 44.12 -2.42 -10.09
C GLY A 123 44.36 -3.02 -11.48
N VAL A 124 44.29 -4.34 -11.63
CA VAL A 124 44.53 -5.04 -12.91
C VAL A 124 43.26 -5.11 -13.76
N LEU A 125 42.09 -5.22 -13.11
CA LEU A 125 40.80 -5.31 -13.78
C LEU A 125 39.68 -4.66 -12.96
N MET A 126 38.60 -4.25 -13.63
CA MET A 126 37.31 -3.97 -13.01
C MET A 126 36.36 -5.13 -13.31
N LEU A 127 35.73 -5.66 -12.26
CA LEU A 127 34.71 -6.70 -12.41
C LEU A 127 33.39 -6.08 -12.85
N THR A 128 32.45 -6.92 -13.26
CA THR A 128 31.14 -6.45 -13.68
C THR A 128 30.23 -6.23 -12.48
N THR A 129 29.22 -5.40 -12.68
CA THR A 129 28.14 -5.20 -11.71
C THR A 129 27.34 -6.46 -11.34
N ILE A 130 27.39 -7.51 -12.17
CA ILE A 130 26.72 -8.80 -11.92
C ILE A 130 27.61 -9.83 -11.23
N PHE A 131 28.92 -9.58 -11.16
CA PHE A 131 29.85 -10.48 -10.51
C PHE A 131 29.46 -10.69 -9.04
N THR A 132 29.16 -11.95 -8.69
CA THR A 132 28.74 -12.31 -7.34
C THR A 132 29.71 -13.32 -6.72
N PRO A 133 30.56 -12.92 -5.77
CA PRO A 133 31.49 -13.83 -5.12
C PRO A 133 30.77 -14.93 -4.31
N GLY A 134 29.55 -14.67 -3.83
CA GLY A 134 28.70 -15.63 -3.13
C GLY A 134 28.64 -15.39 -1.61
N PRO A 135 27.67 -15.99 -0.90
CA PRO A 135 27.39 -15.68 0.50
C PRO A 135 28.47 -16.14 1.49
N GLN A 136 29.30 -17.12 1.12
CA GLN A 136 30.39 -17.63 1.96
C GLN A 136 31.75 -16.99 1.65
N PHE A 137 31.79 -16.00 0.75
CA PHE A 137 33.01 -15.30 0.38
C PHE A 137 33.35 -14.23 1.40
N SER A 138 34.53 -14.30 2.02
CA SER A 138 34.96 -13.29 2.98
C SER A 138 35.78 -12.21 2.30
N PHE A 139 35.25 -10.98 2.32
CA PHE A 139 35.98 -9.79 1.88
C PHE A 139 37.03 -9.32 2.90
N SER A 140 37.00 -9.81 4.15
CA SER A 140 37.93 -9.39 5.21
C SER A 140 39.40 -9.72 4.94
N ALA A 141 39.67 -10.63 4.01
CA ALA A 141 41.02 -11.03 3.63
C ALA A 141 41.71 -10.02 2.68
N TYR A 142 40.96 -9.07 2.13
CA TYR A 142 41.47 -8.12 1.14
C TYR A 142 41.78 -6.79 1.80
N ASP A 143 43.04 -6.37 1.66
CA ASP A 143 43.46 -5.08 2.17
C ASP A 143 43.13 -3.94 1.19
N HIS A 144 41.96 -3.33 1.37
CA HIS A 144 41.47 -2.22 0.54
C HIS A 144 40.72 -1.20 1.40
N GLU A 145 41.03 0.09 1.23
CA GLU A 145 40.55 1.17 2.12
C GLU A 145 39.02 1.31 2.15
N ILE A 146 38.39 1.51 0.98
CA ILE A 146 36.92 1.64 0.89
C ILE A 146 36.22 0.34 1.33
N LEU A 147 36.80 -0.82 1.00
CA LEU A 147 36.25 -2.11 1.41
C LEU A 147 36.27 -2.28 2.93
N ARG A 148 37.39 -1.96 3.60
CA ARG A 148 37.50 -1.96 5.07
C ARG A 148 36.45 -1.03 5.69
N TRP A 149 36.22 0.13 5.08
CA TRP A 149 35.17 1.06 5.53
C TRP A 149 33.75 0.49 5.33
N LEU A 150 33.44 -0.11 4.18
CA LEU A 150 32.14 -0.75 3.92
C LEU A 150 31.88 -1.91 4.89
N LEU A 151 32.91 -2.67 5.25
CA LEU A 151 32.83 -3.77 6.20
C LEU A 151 32.79 -3.30 7.68
N SER A 152 33.02 -2.01 7.95
CA SER A 152 32.89 -1.42 9.30
C SER A 152 31.44 -1.17 9.71
N PHE A 153 30.50 -1.17 8.76
CA PHE A 153 29.08 -1.05 9.07
C PHE A 153 28.58 -2.34 9.71
N ASP A 154 27.82 -2.21 10.81
CA ASP A 154 27.27 -3.36 11.52
C ASP A 154 26.23 -4.09 10.63
N PRO A 155 26.48 -5.35 10.22
CA PRO A 155 25.53 -6.12 9.42
C PRO A 155 24.27 -6.54 10.20
N ASN A 156 24.35 -6.52 11.53
CA ASN A 156 23.30 -6.91 12.48
C ASN A 156 22.62 -5.71 13.14
N SER A 157 23.02 -4.49 12.79
CA SER A 157 22.36 -3.26 13.21
C SER A 157 20.88 -3.35 12.82
N THR A 158 20.04 -3.78 13.76
CA THR A 158 18.61 -3.48 13.73
C THR A 158 18.50 -1.97 13.78
N ALA A 159 17.67 -1.38 12.92
CA ALA A 159 17.49 0.07 12.76
C ALA A 159 16.85 0.72 14.01
N GLY A 160 17.44 0.49 15.17
CA GLY A 160 16.98 0.85 16.50
C GLY A 160 17.65 2.09 17.08
N ASP A 161 18.73 2.62 16.46
CA ASP A 161 19.40 3.84 16.96
C ASP A 161 20.04 4.73 15.88
N GLN A 162 20.05 4.31 14.61
CA GLN A 162 20.56 5.15 13.51
C GLN A 162 19.46 5.36 12.46
N LYS A 163 19.18 6.63 12.16
CA LYS A 163 18.19 7.12 11.17
C LYS A 163 18.37 6.58 9.73
N THR A 164 19.41 5.80 9.44
CA THR A 164 19.74 5.30 8.10
C THR A 164 20.09 3.82 8.14
N ASP A 165 19.41 3.00 7.32
CA ASP A 165 19.65 1.55 7.11
C ASP A 165 21.00 1.30 6.39
N THR A 166 22.11 1.59 7.09
CA THR A 166 23.49 1.49 6.57
C THR A 166 23.97 0.05 6.41
N ARG A 167 23.25 -0.93 6.96
CA ARG A 167 23.55 -2.36 6.80
C ARG A 167 23.58 -2.79 5.32
N ARG A 168 22.85 -2.09 4.45
CA ARG A 168 22.84 -2.37 3.01
C ARG A 168 24.15 -1.97 2.32
N LEU A 169 24.88 -1.01 2.89
CA LEU A 169 26.23 -0.68 2.42
C LEU A 169 27.20 -1.84 2.70
N TYR A 170 27.05 -2.54 3.84
CA TYR A 170 27.81 -3.76 4.13
C TYR A 170 27.55 -4.88 3.10
N TYR A 171 26.28 -5.20 2.81
CA TYR A 171 25.96 -6.34 1.94
C TYR A 171 26.15 -6.08 0.44
N TYR A 172 25.91 -4.86 -0.02
CA TYR A 172 25.87 -4.53 -1.45
C TYR A 172 26.98 -3.58 -1.89
N GLY A 173 27.54 -2.78 -0.97
CA GLY A 173 28.63 -1.84 -1.26
C GLY A 173 29.85 -2.52 -1.86
N PRO A 174 30.34 -3.68 -1.34
CA PRO A 174 31.47 -4.38 -1.93
C PRO A 174 31.24 -4.76 -3.39
N ARG A 175 30.03 -5.16 -3.78
CA ARG A 175 29.72 -5.51 -5.18
C ARG A 175 29.79 -4.32 -6.11
N LEU A 176 29.29 -3.18 -5.65
CA LEU A 176 29.39 -1.93 -6.40
C LEU A 176 30.85 -1.52 -6.56
N LEU A 177 31.63 -1.61 -5.48
CA LEU A 177 33.06 -1.27 -5.45
C LEU A 177 33.89 -2.14 -6.43
N LEU A 178 33.57 -3.43 -6.59
CA LEU A 178 34.24 -4.29 -7.57
C LEU A 178 34.05 -3.84 -9.03
N ALA A 179 32.99 -3.06 -9.31
CA ALA A 179 32.68 -2.52 -10.63
C ALA A 179 33.23 -1.11 -10.85
N THR A 180 34.07 -0.60 -9.94
CA THR A 180 34.74 0.69 -10.07
C THR A 180 36.26 0.53 -9.98
N ASP A 181 36.96 1.57 -10.42
CA ASP A 181 38.42 1.75 -10.25
C ASP A 181 38.78 2.48 -8.94
N TRP A 182 37.85 2.56 -7.99
CA TRP A 182 38.06 3.33 -6.76
C TRP A 182 38.99 2.58 -5.79
N THR A 183 40.19 3.10 -5.57
CA THR A 183 41.18 2.51 -4.66
C THR A 183 41.20 3.19 -3.29
N SER A 184 40.95 4.50 -3.28
CA SER A 184 40.96 5.40 -2.14
C SER A 184 39.70 6.26 -2.09
N PHE A 185 39.42 6.92 -0.98
CA PHE A 185 38.23 7.78 -0.86
C PHE A 185 38.23 8.95 -1.86
N GLU A 186 39.42 9.38 -2.29
CA GLU A 186 39.65 10.44 -3.28
C GLU A 186 39.13 10.06 -4.67
N ASP A 187 39.17 8.77 -5.00
CA ASP A 187 38.75 8.25 -6.30
C ASP A 187 37.22 8.22 -6.45
N VAL A 188 36.47 8.35 -5.34
CA VAL A 188 35.00 8.27 -5.37
C VAL A 188 34.42 9.53 -6.00
N SER A 189 33.81 9.38 -7.17
CA SER A 189 33.17 10.44 -7.94
C SER A 189 31.64 10.41 -7.79
N ILE A 190 31.02 11.59 -7.63
CA ILE A 190 29.56 11.70 -7.58
C ILE A 190 28.90 11.43 -8.95
N ASN A 191 29.65 11.62 -10.04
CA ASN A 191 29.20 11.28 -11.40
C ASN A 191 29.13 9.77 -11.58
N ASP A 192 30.16 9.04 -11.16
CA ASP A 192 30.19 7.57 -11.18
C ASP A 192 29.02 6.99 -10.36
N ILE A 193 28.73 7.58 -9.18
CA ILE A 193 27.57 7.21 -8.36
C ILE A 193 26.24 7.49 -9.08
N ALA A 194 26.14 8.59 -9.84
CA ALA A 194 24.95 8.93 -10.62
C ALA A 194 24.74 8.00 -11.81
N GLU A 195 25.80 7.65 -12.53
CA GLU A 195 25.77 6.69 -13.63
C GLU A 195 25.34 5.30 -13.15
N LEU A 196 25.91 4.82 -12.04
CA LEU A 196 25.53 3.55 -11.42
C LEU A 196 24.06 3.56 -10.95
N ASN A 197 23.59 4.66 -10.35
CA ASN A 197 22.18 4.82 -9.96
C ASN A 197 21.24 4.82 -11.19
N LEU A 198 21.63 5.50 -12.27
CA LEU A 198 20.86 5.54 -13.52
C LEU A 198 20.76 4.16 -14.16
N ALA A 199 21.87 3.43 -14.25
CA ALA A 199 21.91 2.11 -14.85
C ALA A 199 21.09 1.10 -14.02
N GLN A 200 21.05 1.24 -12.68
CA GLN A 200 20.12 0.49 -11.82
C GLN A 200 18.65 0.81 -12.12
N ARG A 201 18.31 2.08 -12.37
CA ARG A 201 16.94 2.48 -12.75
C ARG A 201 16.54 2.01 -14.14
N PHE A 202 17.48 1.88 -15.06
CA PHE A 202 17.22 1.27 -16.37
C PHE A 202 17.01 -0.24 -16.24
N TYR A 203 17.73 -0.90 -15.33
CA TYR A 203 17.49 -2.32 -15.03
C TYR A 203 16.08 -2.55 -14.46
N GLU A 204 15.64 -1.72 -13.51
CA GLU A 204 14.28 -1.79 -12.95
C GLU A 204 13.16 -1.58 -14.00
N ARG A 205 13.48 -0.94 -15.13
CA ARG A 205 12.58 -0.74 -16.28
C ARG A 205 12.71 -1.82 -17.35
N GLY A 206 13.67 -2.73 -17.24
CA GLY A 206 13.99 -3.73 -18.27
C GLY A 206 14.74 -3.15 -19.48
N GLU A 207 15.30 -1.95 -19.35
CA GLU A 207 16.09 -1.26 -20.39
C GLU A 207 17.60 -1.53 -20.26
N HIS A 208 18.04 -1.98 -19.08
CA HIS A 208 19.40 -2.48 -18.83
C HIS A 208 19.32 -3.97 -18.48
N PRO A 209 20.17 -4.84 -19.05
CA PRO A 209 20.07 -6.30 -18.86
C PRO A 209 20.51 -6.77 -17.47
N TYR A 210 21.27 -5.95 -16.74
CA TYR A 210 22.02 -6.36 -15.56
C TYR A 210 21.71 -5.50 -14.32
N ALA A 211 21.55 -6.15 -13.16
CA ALA A 211 21.34 -5.48 -11.87
C ALA A 211 22.69 -5.02 -11.28
N ILE A 212 22.74 -3.82 -10.69
CA ILE A 212 23.99 -3.21 -10.23
C ILE A 212 24.22 -3.38 -8.74
N ALA A 213 23.15 -3.26 -8.00
CA ALA A 213 23.03 -3.68 -6.62
C ALA A 213 21.61 -4.22 -6.46
N GLY A 214 21.31 -4.95 -5.38
CA GLY A 214 19.92 -5.35 -5.12
C GLY A 214 18.97 -4.14 -5.25
N SER A 215 17.69 -4.38 -5.57
CA SER A 215 16.65 -3.35 -5.86
C SER A 215 16.37 -2.31 -4.76
N THR A 216 17.23 -2.24 -3.75
CA THR A 216 17.05 -1.49 -2.51
C THR A 216 18.35 -0.80 -2.02
N PHE A 217 19.36 -0.64 -2.88
CA PHE A 217 20.64 0.01 -2.53
C PHE A 217 20.46 1.49 -2.13
N PRO A 218 21.09 1.96 -1.03
CA PRO A 218 20.89 3.32 -0.53
C PRO A 218 21.80 4.34 -1.23
N TRP A 219 21.48 4.66 -2.49
CA TRP A 219 22.28 5.51 -3.39
C TRP A 219 22.66 6.88 -2.83
N SER A 220 21.76 7.56 -2.10
CA SER A 220 22.06 8.86 -1.48
C SER A 220 22.85 8.75 -0.16
N GLN A 221 22.83 7.60 0.50
CA GLN A 221 23.51 7.42 1.79
C GLN A 221 24.99 7.11 1.61
N LEU A 222 25.38 6.44 0.52
CA LEU A 222 26.79 6.15 0.23
C LEU A 222 27.65 7.43 0.18
N PRO A 223 27.38 8.43 -0.68
CA PRO A 223 28.18 9.65 -0.74
C PRO A 223 28.04 10.50 0.53
N ALA A 224 26.86 10.50 1.17
CA ALA A 224 26.65 11.23 2.42
C ALA A 224 27.47 10.65 3.60
N ALA A 225 27.57 9.32 3.70
CA ALA A 225 28.36 8.65 4.72
C ALA A 225 29.86 8.83 4.50
N LEU A 226 30.31 8.84 3.22
CA LEU A 226 31.69 9.16 2.85
C LEU A 226 32.04 10.60 3.22
N MET A 227 31.24 11.58 2.82
CA MET A 227 31.46 12.99 3.15
C MET A 227 31.44 13.24 4.66
N LYS A 228 30.57 12.55 5.42
CA LYS A 228 30.50 12.70 6.89
C LYS A 228 31.74 12.15 7.60
N ARG A 229 32.26 10.99 7.18
CA ARG A 229 33.38 10.32 7.86
C ARG A 229 34.74 10.77 7.33
N HIS A 230 34.82 11.18 6.07
CA HIS A 230 36.05 11.56 5.37
C HIS A 230 35.88 12.88 4.57
N PRO A 231 35.45 13.99 5.21
CA PRO A 231 35.08 15.22 4.51
C PRO A 231 36.22 15.86 3.70
N GLN A 232 37.47 15.65 4.11
CA GLN A 232 38.66 16.23 3.46
C GLN A 232 39.26 15.34 2.37
N ARG A 233 38.71 14.13 2.17
CA ARG A 233 39.28 13.12 1.27
C ARG A 233 38.35 12.73 0.11
N VAL A 234 37.14 13.27 0.06
CA VAL A 234 36.20 13.02 -1.05
C VAL A 234 36.33 14.09 -2.13
N SER A 235 36.09 13.73 -3.38
CA SER A 235 36.20 14.63 -4.54
C SER A 235 35.00 15.59 -4.73
N PHE A 236 33.98 15.50 -3.88
CA PHE A 236 32.71 16.24 -4.00
C PHE A 236 32.32 16.94 -2.69
N ASP A 237 31.61 18.06 -2.79
CA ASP A 237 31.23 18.89 -1.64
C ASP A 237 29.73 18.73 -1.26
N GLN A 238 29.30 19.48 -0.24
CA GLN A 238 27.92 19.47 0.21
C GLN A 238 26.95 20.02 -0.84
N THR A 239 27.41 20.94 -1.71
CA THR A 239 26.62 21.50 -2.81
C THR A 239 26.31 20.41 -3.85
N ASP A 240 27.31 19.60 -4.19
CA ASP A 240 27.20 18.51 -5.15
C ASP A 240 26.35 17.37 -4.61
N LEU A 241 26.43 17.09 -3.31
CA LEU A 241 25.52 16.14 -2.64
C LEU A 241 24.06 16.60 -2.71
N VAL A 242 23.80 17.89 -2.49
CA VAL A 242 22.45 18.47 -2.60
C VAL A 242 21.94 18.42 -4.05
N LYS A 243 22.79 18.75 -5.03
CA LYS A 243 22.45 18.62 -6.46
C LYS A 243 22.13 17.17 -6.83
N TYR A 244 22.94 16.22 -6.38
CA TYR A 244 22.72 14.78 -6.60
C TYR A 244 21.41 14.31 -5.96
N SER A 245 21.16 14.68 -4.70
CA SER A 245 19.92 14.32 -4.02
C SER A 245 18.68 14.89 -4.71
N ALA A 246 18.76 16.15 -5.15
CA ALA A 246 17.69 16.79 -5.92
C ALA A 246 17.48 16.12 -7.30
N TRP A 247 18.55 15.74 -7.99
CA TRP A 247 18.47 15.01 -9.26
C TRP A 247 17.87 13.60 -9.07
N ALA A 248 18.35 12.86 -8.06
CA ALA A 248 17.87 11.52 -7.73
C ALA A 248 16.38 11.53 -7.29
N ALA A 249 15.92 12.60 -6.65
CA ALA A 249 14.53 12.78 -6.22
C ALA A 249 13.59 13.25 -7.35
N LYS A 250 14.10 13.96 -8.37
CA LYS A 250 13.29 14.45 -9.50
C LYS A 250 12.89 13.32 -10.47
N GLN A 251 11.75 13.49 -11.14
CA GLN A 251 11.36 12.70 -12.32
C GLN A 251 12.35 12.83 -13.51
N ALA A 252 13.44 13.60 -13.42
CA ALA A 252 14.45 13.72 -14.48
C ALA A 252 15.12 12.37 -14.83
N VAL A 253 15.33 11.50 -13.84
CA VAL A 253 15.82 10.12 -14.05
C VAL A 253 14.83 9.27 -14.88
N SER A 254 13.53 9.64 -14.90
CA SER A 254 12.53 8.94 -15.73
C SER A 254 12.70 9.17 -17.24
N ARG A 255 13.46 10.20 -17.65
CA ARG A 255 13.69 10.54 -19.06
C ARG A 255 15.09 10.14 -19.59
N GLY A 256 15.94 9.54 -18.76
CA GLY A 256 17.25 9.01 -19.21
C GLY A 256 18.32 10.07 -19.53
N ALA A 257 18.15 11.32 -19.10
CA ALA A 257 19.12 12.38 -19.38
C ALA A 257 20.19 12.47 -18.29
N LEU A 258 21.32 11.76 -18.47
CA LEU A 258 22.54 11.93 -17.66
C LEU A 258 23.13 13.35 -17.85
N GLU A 259 22.95 13.92 -19.04
CA GLU A 259 23.38 15.27 -19.46
C GLU A 259 22.84 16.40 -18.55
N ALA A 260 21.78 16.15 -17.78
CA ALA A 260 21.22 17.12 -16.84
C ALA A 260 21.94 17.15 -15.47
N PHE A 261 22.88 16.25 -15.22
CA PHE A 261 23.60 16.15 -13.94
C PHE A 261 25.12 16.40 -14.04
N VAL A 262 25.77 16.08 -15.17
CA VAL A 262 27.23 16.17 -15.30
C VAL A 262 27.75 17.54 -14.84
N ILE A 263 28.49 17.53 -13.74
CA ILE A 263 29.13 18.75 -13.20
C ILE A 263 30.18 19.21 -14.21
N GLY A 264 29.96 20.39 -14.81
CA GLY A 264 30.95 21.04 -15.69
C GLY A 264 30.61 21.13 -17.19
N GLN A 265 29.44 20.66 -17.66
CA GLN A 265 29.01 20.90 -19.05
C GLN A 265 27.75 21.76 -19.14
N VAL A 266 27.84 22.84 -19.93
CA VAL A 266 26.70 23.66 -20.35
C VAL A 266 25.84 22.83 -21.30
N PRO A 267 24.51 22.69 -21.09
CA PRO A 267 23.69 21.84 -21.96
C PRO A 267 23.60 22.46 -23.36
N ALA A 268 24.21 21.82 -24.35
CA ALA A 268 24.03 22.15 -25.74
C ALA A 268 22.62 21.71 -26.20
N LYS A 269 21.84 22.66 -26.73
CA LYS A 269 20.61 22.35 -27.46
C LYS A 269 20.95 21.42 -28.64
N GLN A 270 20.43 20.21 -28.65
CA GLN A 270 20.30 19.46 -29.90
C GLN A 270 18.93 18.79 -30.04
N SER A 271 18.23 19.24 -31.06
CA SER A 271 17.32 18.42 -31.85
C SER A 271 18.08 17.23 -32.43
N GLN A 272 17.50 16.03 -32.42
CA GLN A 272 17.31 15.27 -33.66
C GLN A 272 16.53 13.97 -33.44
N SER A 273 15.68 13.74 -34.44
CA SER A 273 15.06 12.50 -34.85
C SER A 273 15.94 11.25 -34.73
N ARG A 274 15.36 10.14 -34.26
CA ARG A 274 15.77 8.81 -34.69
C ARG A 274 14.58 7.91 -34.98
N VAL A 275 14.37 7.74 -36.27
CA VAL A 275 13.61 6.68 -36.92
C VAL A 275 14.11 5.31 -36.43
N ARG A 276 13.19 4.41 -36.08
CA ARG A 276 13.43 2.96 -36.05
C ARG A 276 12.46 2.28 -37.03
N PRO A 277 12.90 1.30 -37.83
CA PRO A 277 12.07 0.68 -38.84
C PRO A 277 11.06 -0.28 -38.20
N SER A 278 9.83 -0.25 -38.71
CA SER A 278 8.78 -1.20 -38.34
C SER A 278 9.01 -2.53 -39.03
N PRO A 279 8.85 -3.68 -38.36
CA PRO A 279 8.26 -4.85 -38.98
C PRO A 279 6.73 -4.67 -38.92
N ARG A 280 6.12 -4.51 -40.10
CA ARG A 280 4.67 -4.60 -40.28
C ARG A 280 4.15 -5.90 -39.64
N SER A 281 3.18 -5.79 -38.74
CA SER A 281 2.15 -6.83 -38.57
C SER A 281 0.84 -6.17 -38.14
N GLY A 282 -0.22 -6.49 -38.88
CA GLY A 282 -1.47 -5.76 -38.92
C GLY A 282 -2.29 -5.84 -37.63
N ALA A 283 -3.03 -4.76 -37.40
CA ALA A 283 -4.04 -4.65 -36.35
C ALA A 283 -5.16 -5.70 -36.50
N ILE A 284 -5.64 -6.24 -35.38
CA ILE A 284 -6.79 -7.16 -35.34
C ILE A 284 -8.02 -6.41 -34.77
N PRO A 285 -9.12 -6.25 -35.54
CA PRO A 285 -10.40 -5.78 -35.03
C PRO A 285 -11.24 -6.93 -34.44
N THR A 286 -12.07 -6.60 -33.45
CA THR A 286 -12.92 -7.51 -32.67
C THR A 286 -14.27 -7.84 -33.33
N SER A 287 -14.63 -9.12 -33.48
CA SER A 287 -16.03 -9.60 -33.47
C SER A 287 -16.10 -11.15 -33.38
N LYS A 288 -17.21 -11.69 -32.86
CA LYS A 288 -17.44 -13.15 -32.65
C LYS A 288 -17.40 -13.98 -33.95
N THR A 289 -17.52 -13.35 -35.12
CA THR A 289 -17.57 -14.01 -36.43
C THR A 289 -16.20 -14.58 -36.85
N LYS A 290 -15.09 -13.94 -36.46
CA LYS A 290 -13.72 -14.34 -36.86
C LYS A 290 -13.13 -15.55 -36.10
N LYS A 291 -13.75 -16.10 -35.07
CA LYS A 291 -13.18 -17.28 -34.37
C LYS A 291 -13.22 -18.54 -35.24
N ARG A 292 -14.27 -18.69 -36.07
CA ARG A 292 -14.34 -19.71 -37.12
C ARG A 292 -13.30 -19.40 -38.21
N ASP A 293 -13.23 -18.15 -38.66
CA ASP A 293 -12.31 -17.74 -39.73
C ASP A 293 -10.82 -17.87 -39.33
N LEU A 294 -10.44 -17.64 -38.07
CA LEU A 294 -9.07 -17.81 -37.57
C LEU A 294 -8.63 -19.27 -37.50
N ALA A 295 -9.54 -20.21 -37.17
CA ALA A 295 -9.23 -21.64 -37.23
C ALA A 295 -9.11 -22.13 -38.69
N VAL A 296 -9.88 -21.51 -39.59
CA VAL A 296 -9.83 -21.77 -41.05
C VAL A 296 -8.58 -21.14 -41.70
N GLU A 297 -8.17 -19.93 -41.32
CA GLU A 297 -6.92 -19.28 -41.73
C GLU A 297 -5.68 -19.97 -41.14
N ALA A 298 -5.74 -20.49 -39.91
CA ALA A 298 -4.66 -21.32 -39.36
C ALA A 298 -4.51 -22.65 -40.10
N LYS A 299 -5.61 -23.20 -40.64
CA LYS A 299 -5.62 -24.40 -41.48
C LYS A 299 -4.90 -24.19 -42.82
N SER A 300 -4.89 -22.97 -43.37
CA SER A 300 -4.17 -22.68 -44.61
C SER A 300 -2.68 -22.43 -44.42
N ALA A 301 -2.25 -22.00 -43.22
CA ALA A 301 -0.84 -21.74 -42.93
C ALA A 301 -0.02 -23.00 -42.58
N SER A 302 -0.63 -24.06 -42.05
CA SER A 302 0.05 -25.33 -41.65
C SER A 302 1.28 -25.16 -40.74
N THR A 303 1.41 -24.04 -40.01
CA THR A 303 2.56 -23.76 -39.14
C THR A 303 2.20 -23.88 -37.66
N HIS A 304 3.20 -24.22 -36.84
CA HIS A 304 3.04 -24.27 -35.38
C HIS A 304 2.66 -22.91 -34.78
N ASP A 305 3.19 -21.81 -35.33
CA ASP A 305 2.89 -20.45 -34.86
C ASP A 305 1.41 -20.08 -35.03
N ALA A 306 0.75 -20.58 -36.09
CA ALA A 306 -0.68 -20.40 -36.27
C ALA A 306 -1.49 -21.12 -35.17
N VAL A 307 -1.04 -22.31 -34.74
CA VAL A 307 -1.66 -23.04 -33.61
C VAL A 307 -1.52 -22.25 -32.32
N LEU A 308 -0.33 -21.68 -32.04
CA LEU A 308 -0.10 -20.84 -30.85
C LEU A 308 -0.96 -19.57 -30.88
N ALA A 309 -1.14 -18.94 -32.04
CA ALA A 309 -2.00 -17.77 -32.21
C ALA A 309 -3.48 -18.11 -31.92
N VAL A 310 -4.00 -19.21 -32.47
CA VAL A 310 -5.36 -19.69 -32.19
C VAL A 310 -5.51 -20.03 -30.71
N PHE A 311 -4.54 -20.76 -30.14
CA PHE A 311 -4.54 -21.09 -28.72
C PHE A 311 -4.59 -19.82 -27.86
N LYS A 312 -3.82 -18.77 -28.17
CA LYS A 312 -3.87 -17.48 -27.45
C LYS A 312 -5.26 -16.82 -27.52
N CYS A 313 -5.94 -16.91 -28.66
CA CYS A 313 -7.25 -16.29 -28.89
C CYS A 313 -8.44 -16.99 -28.19
N PHE A 314 -8.29 -18.25 -27.77
CA PHE A 314 -9.34 -19.05 -27.11
C PHE A 314 -9.59 -18.72 -25.62
N MET A 315 -9.08 -17.58 -25.13
CA MET A 315 -9.26 -17.09 -23.75
C MET A 315 -10.71 -16.86 -23.28
N ARG A 316 -11.67 -16.72 -24.21
CA ARG A 316 -13.13 -16.71 -23.91
C ARG A 316 -13.78 -17.85 -24.70
N ARG A 317 -14.07 -18.97 -24.04
CA ARG A 317 -14.66 -20.14 -24.68
C ARG A 317 -16.10 -19.85 -25.15
N PRO A 318 -16.47 -20.24 -26.38
CA PRO A 318 -17.87 -20.37 -26.76
C PRO A 318 -18.55 -21.47 -25.92
N ASP A 319 -19.87 -21.39 -25.75
CA ASP A 319 -20.64 -22.40 -24.98
C ASP A 319 -20.49 -23.82 -25.55
N SER A 320 -20.23 -23.94 -26.86
CA SER A 320 -19.97 -25.22 -27.54
C SER A 320 -18.71 -25.96 -27.05
N VAL A 321 -17.83 -25.29 -26.31
CA VAL A 321 -16.54 -25.81 -25.80
C VAL A 321 -16.63 -26.16 -24.29
N ASN A 322 -17.84 -26.29 -23.77
CA ASN A 322 -18.10 -26.58 -22.38
C ASN A 322 -18.05 -28.10 -22.09
N TRP A 323 -16.89 -28.58 -21.63
CA TRP A 323 -16.66 -29.98 -21.25
C TRP A 323 -17.51 -30.47 -20.07
N ARG A 324 -18.24 -29.58 -19.38
CA ARG A 324 -19.10 -29.97 -18.24
C ARG A 324 -20.38 -30.66 -18.70
N GLN A 325 -20.94 -30.23 -19.83
CA GLN A 325 -22.24 -30.70 -20.31
C GLN A 325 -22.11 -31.77 -21.40
N GLN A 326 -21.15 -31.61 -22.31
CA GLN A 326 -20.96 -32.48 -23.46
C GLN A 326 -19.47 -32.66 -23.78
N VAL A 327 -19.16 -33.63 -24.65
CA VAL A 327 -17.81 -33.77 -25.22
C VAL A 327 -17.45 -32.43 -25.90
N PRO A 328 -16.30 -31.80 -25.54
CA PRO A 328 -15.97 -30.49 -26.08
C PRO A 328 -15.75 -30.58 -27.59
N SER A 329 -16.30 -29.61 -28.34
CA SER A 329 -16.06 -29.48 -29.79
C SER A 329 -15.47 -28.11 -30.09
N TYR A 330 -14.30 -28.10 -30.71
CA TYR A 330 -13.58 -26.87 -31.06
C TYR A 330 -13.91 -26.45 -32.50
N PRO A 331 -14.35 -25.19 -32.72
CA PRO A 331 -14.66 -24.68 -34.05
C PRO A 331 -13.50 -24.88 -35.04
N GLY A 332 -13.77 -25.49 -36.20
CA GLY A 332 -12.78 -25.79 -37.24
C GLY A 332 -11.96 -27.07 -37.00
N ARG A 333 -12.24 -27.81 -35.92
CA ARG A 333 -11.55 -29.05 -35.49
C ARG A 333 -12.55 -30.18 -35.22
N GLU A 334 -13.73 -30.12 -35.82
CA GLU A 334 -14.85 -31.06 -35.59
C GLU A 334 -14.54 -32.50 -36.08
N HIS A 335 -13.53 -32.66 -36.93
CA HIS A 335 -13.06 -33.95 -37.46
C HIS A 335 -12.22 -34.74 -36.45
N ILE A 336 -11.81 -34.14 -35.32
CA ILE A 336 -11.05 -34.83 -34.29
C ILE A 336 -11.98 -35.50 -33.30
N GLU A 337 -11.87 -36.82 -33.20
CA GLU A 337 -12.64 -37.62 -32.24
C GLU A 337 -12.08 -37.45 -30.82
N LEU A 338 -12.69 -36.56 -30.04
CA LEU A 338 -12.23 -36.22 -28.69
C LEU A 338 -12.77 -37.15 -27.59
N ALA A 339 -13.82 -37.93 -27.87
CA ALA A 339 -14.47 -38.79 -26.87
C ALA A 339 -13.49 -39.75 -26.14
N PRO A 340 -12.58 -40.47 -26.83
CA PRO A 340 -11.64 -41.39 -26.19
C PRO A 340 -10.57 -40.71 -25.33
N ILE A 341 -10.35 -39.40 -25.55
CA ILE A 341 -9.34 -38.62 -24.83
C ILE A 341 -9.99 -37.87 -23.67
N CYS A 342 -11.21 -37.38 -23.82
CA CYS A 342 -11.81 -36.50 -22.80
C CYS A 342 -12.47 -37.25 -21.65
N GLU A 343 -12.93 -38.49 -21.83
CA GLU A 343 -13.79 -39.20 -20.87
C GLU A 343 -13.20 -39.21 -19.44
N LYS A 344 -11.99 -39.74 -19.27
CA LYS A 344 -11.33 -39.89 -17.95
C LYS A 344 -10.90 -38.55 -17.35
N TRP A 345 -10.45 -37.62 -18.18
CA TRP A 345 -10.10 -36.27 -17.75
C TRP A 345 -11.33 -35.48 -17.26
N VAL A 346 -12.42 -35.51 -18.02
CA VAL A 346 -13.67 -34.83 -17.65
C VAL A 346 -14.28 -35.47 -16.40
N HIS A 347 -14.22 -36.79 -16.27
CA HIS A 347 -14.66 -37.48 -15.05
C HIS A 347 -13.90 -36.97 -13.81
N SER A 348 -12.57 -36.97 -13.85
CA SER A 348 -11.75 -36.48 -12.73
C SER A 348 -11.91 -34.97 -12.47
N PHE A 349 -12.10 -34.14 -13.50
CA PHE A 349 -12.43 -32.71 -13.32
C PHE A 349 -13.76 -32.52 -12.59
N LYS A 350 -14.80 -33.26 -12.96
CA LYS A 350 -16.12 -33.20 -12.31
C LYS A 350 -16.02 -33.68 -10.86
N ALA A 351 -15.31 -34.78 -10.60
CA ALA A 351 -15.08 -35.29 -9.25
C ALA A 351 -14.34 -34.29 -8.36
N PHE A 352 -13.32 -33.61 -8.89
CA PHE A 352 -12.58 -32.58 -8.15
C PHE A 352 -13.46 -31.38 -7.80
N LEU A 353 -14.25 -30.89 -8.75
CA LEU A 353 -15.19 -29.78 -8.49
C LEU A 353 -16.26 -30.18 -7.49
N TYR A 354 -16.82 -31.39 -7.61
CA TYR A 354 -17.79 -31.94 -6.66
C TYR A 354 -17.22 -32.00 -5.25
N HIS A 355 -15.98 -32.51 -5.09
CA HIS A 355 -15.31 -32.56 -3.79
C HIS A 355 -15.11 -31.16 -3.20
N ARG A 356 -14.71 -30.18 -4.01
CA ARG A 356 -14.53 -28.80 -3.54
C ARG A 356 -15.84 -28.16 -3.09
N GLU A 357 -16.91 -28.34 -3.85
CA GLU A 357 -18.21 -27.70 -3.61
C GLU A 357 -18.97 -28.38 -2.46
N HIS A 358 -19.02 -29.72 -2.43
CA HIS A 358 -19.88 -30.47 -1.51
C HIS A 358 -19.15 -31.04 -0.28
N ILE A 359 -17.84 -31.27 -0.36
CA ILE A 359 -17.07 -31.85 0.76
C ILE A 359 -16.25 -30.77 1.48
N GLN A 360 -15.57 -29.89 0.74
CA GLN A 360 -14.75 -28.83 1.34
C GLN A 360 -15.51 -27.51 1.56
N GLY A 361 -16.73 -27.38 1.06
CA GLY A 361 -17.59 -26.20 1.28
C GLY A 361 -17.12 -24.91 0.61
N TYR A 362 -16.37 -24.99 -0.49
CA TYR A 362 -15.95 -23.79 -1.24
C TYR A 362 -17.17 -23.09 -1.88
N ARG A 363 -17.27 -21.77 -1.67
CA ARG A 363 -18.40 -20.94 -2.13
C ARG A 363 -18.43 -20.71 -3.66
N SER A 364 -17.27 -20.70 -4.33
CA SER A 364 -17.16 -20.56 -5.79
C SER A 364 -16.00 -21.38 -6.34
N SER A 365 -16.18 -21.91 -7.54
CA SER A 365 -15.18 -22.67 -8.30
C SER A 365 -14.68 -21.92 -9.54
N ASP A 366 -15.12 -20.68 -9.80
CA ASP A 366 -14.92 -20.04 -11.11
C ASP A 366 -13.44 -19.89 -11.52
N GLU A 367 -12.57 -19.50 -10.60
CA GLU A 367 -11.14 -19.37 -10.87
C GLU A 367 -10.45 -20.72 -11.09
N VAL A 368 -10.90 -21.75 -10.37
CA VAL A 368 -10.42 -23.14 -10.52
C VAL A 368 -10.87 -23.67 -11.87
N VAL A 369 -12.10 -23.43 -12.26
CA VAL A 369 -12.68 -23.82 -13.55
C VAL A 369 -11.98 -23.11 -14.70
N ALA A 370 -11.65 -21.82 -14.55
CA ALA A 370 -10.83 -21.10 -15.51
C ALA A 370 -9.40 -21.69 -15.63
N SER A 371 -8.90 -22.36 -14.57
CA SER A 371 -7.61 -23.04 -14.58
C SER A 371 -7.72 -24.45 -15.19
N LEU A 372 -8.78 -25.20 -14.89
CA LEU A 372 -9.10 -26.47 -15.55
C LEU A 372 -9.37 -26.28 -17.04
N ASN A 373 -10.01 -25.18 -17.43
CA ASN A 373 -10.16 -24.80 -18.84
C ASN A 373 -8.79 -24.57 -19.51
N MET A 374 -7.81 -24.01 -18.81
CA MET A 374 -6.46 -23.89 -19.36
C MET A 374 -5.85 -25.27 -19.67
N LEU A 375 -6.03 -26.24 -18.77
CA LEU A 375 -5.58 -27.61 -18.97
C LEU A 375 -6.40 -28.34 -20.05
N ALA A 376 -7.72 -28.20 -20.06
CA ALA A 376 -8.58 -28.83 -21.07
C ALA A 376 -8.32 -28.28 -22.48
N ASP A 377 -8.00 -27.00 -22.64
CA ASP A 377 -7.57 -26.45 -23.94
C ASP A 377 -6.21 -27.01 -24.36
N TYR A 378 -5.31 -27.24 -23.41
CA TYR A 378 -4.03 -27.87 -23.70
C TYR A 378 -4.23 -29.32 -24.19
N LEU A 379 -5.02 -30.10 -23.47
CA LEU A 379 -5.27 -31.53 -23.74
C LEU A 379 -6.09 -31.77 -24.99
N PHE A 380 -7.15 -30.98 -25.23
CA PHE A 380 -8.16 -31.30 -26.24
C PHE A 380 -8.09 -30.39 -27.49
N LEU A 381 -7.35 -29.29 -27.45
CA LEU A 381 -7.15 -28.41 -28.61
C LEU A 381 -5.69 -28.39 -29.07
N TYR A 382 -4.76 -28.08 -28.18
CA TYR A 382 -3.35 -27.92 -28.56
C TYR A 382 -2.67 -29.26 -28.89
N LEU A 383 -2.71 -30.25 -28.00
CA LEU A 383 -2.02 -31.53 -28.22
C LEU A 383 -2.52 -32.29 -29.46
N PRO A 384 -3.83 -32.42 -29.74
CA PRO A 384 -4.31 -33.08 -30.96
C PRO A 384 -3.84 -32.36 -32.23
N TRP A 385 -3.81 -31.03 -32.21
CA TRP A 385 -3.33 -30.23 -33.35
C TRP A 385 -1.82 -30.35 -33.55
N TRP A 386 -1.05 -30.38 -32.46
CA TRP A 386 0.38 -30.67 -32.53
C TRP A 386 0.65 -32.06 -33.14
N ARG A 387 -0.14 -33.08 -32.76
CA ARG A 387 0.03 -34.46 -33.28
C ARG A 387 -0.27 -34.58 -34.78
N GLU A 388 -1.20 -33.78 -35.30
CA GLU A 388 -1.44 -33.71 -36.75
C GLU A 388 -0.31 -33.05 -37.52
N LEU A 389 0.27 -31.96 -36.98
CA LEU A 389 1.40 -31.28 -37.59
C LEU A 389 2.68 -32.13 -37.52
N HIS A 390 2.80 -32.97 -36.49
CA HIS A 390 3.97 -33.80 -36.23
C HIS A 390 3.59 -35.27 -35.97
N PRO A 391 3.16 -36.04 -36.99
CA PRO A 391 2.72 -37.42 -36.82
C PRO A 391 3.82 -38.36 -36.31
N ALA A 392 5.09 -38.06 -36.63
CA ALA A 392 6.27 -38.81 -36.24
C ALA A 392 6.81 -38.44 -34.83
N GLY A 393 6.14 -37.55 -34.10
CA GLY A 393 6.59 -37.12 -32.77
C GLY A 393 6.65 -38.27 -31.76
N ALA A 394 7.52 -38.14 -30.76
CA ALA A 394 7.88 -39.19 -29.82
C ALA A 394 6.81 -39.54 -28.77
N VAL A 395 5.74 -38.73 -28.69
CA VAL A 395 4.71 -38.85 -27.63
C VAL A 395 3.29 -38.92 -28.18
N HIS A 396 2.45 -39.71 -27.51
CA HIS A 396 1.03 -39.89 -27.86
C HIS A 396 0.13 -38.86 -27.15
N LEU A 397 -1.18 -38.90 -27.41
CA LEU A 397 -2.15 -38.06 -26.69
C LEU A 397 -2.48 -38.71 -25.34
N PRO A 398 -2.37 -37.98 -24.21
CA PRO A 398 -2.62 -38.53 -22.88
C PRO A 398 -4.12 -38.77 -22.67
N ARG A 399 -4.55 -40.04 -22.63
CA ARG A 399 -5.98 -40.41 -22.51
C ARG A 399 -6.47 -40.37 -21.06
N ALA A 400 -5.55 -40.47 -20.09
CA ALA A 400 -5.82 -40.37 -18.67
C ALA A 400 -4.77 -39.52 -17.95
N PRO A 401 -5.05 -39.04 -16.72
CA PRO A 401 -4.07 -38.34 -15.90
C PRO A 401 -2.73 -39.06 -15.73
N LYS A 402 -2.73 -40.40 -15.59
CA LYS A 402 -1.51 -41.21 -15.49
C LYS A 402 -0.58 -41.12 -16.71
N ASP A 403 -1.14 -40.85 -17.89
CA ASP A 403 -0.37 -40.73 -19.13
C ASP A 403 0.30 -39.34 -19.25
N PHE A 404 -0.06 -38.39 -18.39
CA PHE A 404 0.38 -36.99 -18.44
C PHE A 404 1.73 -36.78 -17.77
N VAL A 405 2.78 -37.33 -18.38
CA VAL A 405 4.13 -37.28 -17.84
C VAL A 405 4.74 -35.87 -17.90
N ARG A 406 5.48 -35.51 -16.84
CA ARG A 406 6.03 -34.16 -16.65
C ARG A 406 6.95 -33.70 -17.78
N TYR A 407 7.93 -34.54 -18.17
CA TYR A 407 8.95 -34.21 -19.16
C TYR A 407 8.35 -33.90 -20.55
N ALA A 408 7.37 -34.68 -20.99
CA ALA A 408 6.74 -34.49 -22.29
C ALA A 408 5.83 -33.26 -22.32
N TYR A 409 4.99 -33.08 -21.30
CA TYR A 409 3.83 -32.19 -21.39
C TYR A 409 3.84 -31.00 -20.44
N VAL A 410 4.63 -31.00 -19.36
CA VAL A 410 4.52 -29.99 -18.31
C VAL A 410 5.71 -29.04 -18.29
N SER A 411 6.91 -29.59 -18.16
CA SER A 411 8.15 -28.82 -18.05
C SER A 411 9.34 -29.70 -18.46
N ARG A 412 10.26 -29.11 -19.22
CA ARG A 412 11.55 -29.71 -19.59
C ARG A 412 12.64 -28.64 -19.64
N HIS A 413 13.89 -29.05 -19.42
CA HIS A 413 15.05 -28.17 -19.36
C HIS A 413 15.84 -28.12 -20.68
N ASP A 414 15.51 -29.01 -21.62
CA ASP A 414 16.14 -29.12 -22.93
C ASP A 414 15.22 -28.56 -24.03
N ASP A 415 15.78 -27.80 -24.96
CA ASP A 415 15.08 -27.25 -26.13
C ASP A 415 14.96 -28.32 -27.23
N GLU A 416 14.26 -29.41 -26.91
CA GLU A 416 13.92 -30.46 -27.88
C GLU A 416 13.11 -29.86 -29.05
N PRO A 417 13.42 -30.24 -30.30
CA PRO A 417 12.71 -29.80 -31.48
C PRO A 417 11.19 -29.98 -31.38
N ILE A 418 10.44 -29.00 -31.89
CA ILE A 418 8.97 -28.98 -31.80
C ILE A 418 8.31 -30.12 -32.57
N ASP A 419 8.98 -30.70 -33.55
CA ASP A 419 8.53 -31.89 -34.29
C ASP A 419 8.66 -33.18 -33.48
N THR A 420 9.50 -33.18 -32.44
CA THR A 420 9.75 -34.34 -31.57
C THR A 420 8.85 -34.30 -30.34
N LEU A 421 8.73 -33.15 -29.67
CA LEU A 421 7.92 -32.96 -28.46
C LEU A 421 7.06 -31.68 -28.48
N PRO A 422 5.83 -31.71 -27.93
CA PRO A 422 4.93 -30.55 -27.89
C PRO A 422 5.45 -29.45 -26.97
N VAL A 423 5.00 -28.20 -27.16
CA VAL A 423 5.31 -27.11 -26.20
C VAL A 423 4.77 -27.49 -24.81
N PRO A 424 5.57 -27.34 -23.75
CA PRO A 424 5.13 -27.65 -22.39
C PRO A 424 3.99 -26.74 -21.91
N LEU A 425 3.08 -27.29 -21.10
CA LEU A 425 1.92 -26.62 -20.52
C LEU A 425 2.31 -25.31 -19.82
N LEU A 426 3.41 -25.28 -19.05
CA LEU A 426 3.83 -24.08 -18.33
C LEU A 426 4.15 -22.90 -19.27
N ARG A 427 4.68 -23.16 -20.47
CA ARG A 427 4.95 -22.14 -21.49
C ARG A 427 3.66 -21.59 -22.09
N LEU A 428 2.67 -22.45 -22.32
CA LEU A 428 1.34 -22.03 -22.78
C LEU A 428 0.53 -21.30 -21.70
N ILE A 429 0.68 -21.66 -20.42
CA ILE A 429 0.10 -20.91 -19.30
C ILE A 429 0.62 -19.48 -19.34
N ARG A 430 1.93 -19.27 -19.52
CA ARG A 430 2.51 -17.93 -19.62
C ARG A 430 2.05 -17.18 -20.87
N LEU A 431 1.78 -17.87 -21.98
CA LEU A 431 1.24 -17.28 -23.20
C LEU A 431 -0.15 -16.66 -23.00
N ARG A 432 -1.03 -17.34 -22.24
CA ARG A 432 -2.40 -16.85 -21.94
C ARG A 432 -2.48 -16.00 -20.67
N ARG A 433 -1.62 -16.24 -19.69
CA ARG A 433 -1.55 -15.54 -18.41
C ARG A 433 -0.17 -14.89 -18.24
N PRO A 434 0.08 -13.74 -18.91
CA PRO A 434 1.39 -13.09 -18.92
C PRO A 434 1.78 -12.51 -17.55
N LYS A 435 0.81 -12.25 -16.67
CA LYS A 435 1.07 -11.78 -15.29
C LYS A 435 1.50 -12.97 -14.41
N ALA A 436 2.68 -12.86 -13.78
CA ALA A 436 3.25 -13.87 -12.90
C ALA A 436 2.28 -14.34 -11.80
N GLU A 437 1.54 -13.41 -11.17
CA GLU A 437 0.52 -13.73 -10.15
C GLU A 437 -0.61 -14.62 -10.71
N SER A 438 -1.12 -14.30 -11.90
CA SER A 438 -2.21 -15.05 -12.53
C SER A 438 -1.76 -16.43 -13.00
N ALA A 439 -0.53 -16.54 -13.50
CA ALA A 439 0.09 -17.82 -13.84
C ALA A 439 0.33 -18.68 -12.59
N ALA A 440 0.84 -18.09 -11.50
CA ALA A 440 1.06 -18.78 -10.23
C ALA A 440 -0.25 -19.32 -9.63
N ILE A 441 -1.34 -18.56 -9.69
CA ILE A 441 -2.67 -19.03 -9.26
C ILE A 441 -3.12 -20.23 -10.09
N CYS A 442 -2.98 -20.16 -11.42
CA CYS A 442 -3.35 -21.25 -12.32
C CYS A 442 -2.56 -22.53 -12.01
N ILE A 443 -1.25 -22.42 -11.82
CA ILE A 443 -0.36 -23.55 -11.49
C ILE A 443 -0.73 -24.15 -10.14
N ARG A 444 -1.00 -23.33 -9.11
CA ARG A 444 -1.46 -23.82 -7.80
C ARG A 444 -2.78 -24.58 -7.89
N HIS A 445 -3.76 -24.08 -8.65
CA HIS A 445 -5.03 -24.78 -8.85
C HIS A 445 -4.84 -26.13 -9.55
N LEU A 446 -4.00 -26.18 -10.59
CA LEU A 446 -3.72 -27.42 -11.31
C LEU A 446 -2.90 -28.41 -10.45
N THR A 447 -1.95 -27.91 -9.66
CA THR A 447 -1.19 -28.72 -8.69
C THR A 447 -2.14 -29.36 -7.68
N LEU A 448 -3.08 -28.57 -7.13
CA LEU A 448 -4.09 -29.08 -6.19
C LEU A 448 -5.01 -30.12 -6.86
N TYR A 449 -5.44 -29.88 -8.09
CA TYR A 449 -6.21 -30.86 -8.87
C TYR A 449 -5.45 -32.19 -9.03
N PHE A 450 -4.18 -32.16 -9.43
CA PHE A 450 -3.40 -33.40 -9.57
C PHE A 450 -3.07 -34.06 -8.23
N ARG A 451 -2.93 -33.30 -7.12
CA ARG A 451 -2.87 -33.88 -5.77
C ARG A 451 -4.17 -34.63 -5.44
N PHE A 452 -5.32 -34.04 -5.77
CA PHE A 452 -6.62 -34.70 -5.62
C PHE A 452 -6.72 -35.97 -6.46
N VAL A 453 -6.26 -35.95 -7.72
CA VAL A 453 -6.23 -37.15 -8.58
C VAL A 453 -5.40 -38.26 -7.94
N GLY A 454 -4.19 -37.97 -7.47
CA GLY A 454 -3.36 -38.97 -6.80
C GLY A 454 -3.98 -39.52 -5.52
N ALA A 455 -4.68 -38.68 -4.74
CA ALA A 455 -5.30 -39.08 -3.48
C ALA A 455 -6.60 -39.89 -3.65
N HIS A 456 -7.44 -39.54 -4.63
CA HIS A 456 -8.79 -40.11 -4.78
C HIS A 456 -8.92 -41.12 -5.93
N PHE A 457 -7.97 -41.15 -6.86
CA PHE A 457 -7.94 -42.10 -7.98
C PHE A 457 -6.67 -42.98 -7.97
N GLY A 458 -5.89 -42.97 -6.89
CA GLY A 458 -4.68 -43.78 -6.75
C GLY A 458 -4.93 -45.28 -6.87
N ASP A 459 -6.09 -45.76 -6.42
CA ASP A 459 -6.50 -47.17 -6.54
C ASP A 459 -7.15 -47.49 -7.90
N ASP A 460 -7.47 -46.47 -8.71
CA ASP A 460 -8.03 -46.63 -10.04
C ASP A 460 -6.92 -46.64 -11.10
N GLU A 461 -6.48 -47.84 -11.45
CA GLU A 461 -5.48 -48.10 -12.50
C GLU A 461 -5.87 -47.54 -13.87
N SER A 462 -7.15 -47.23 -14.12
CA SER A 462 -7.58 -46.66 -15.39
C SER A 462 -7.32 -45.15 -15.48
N ILE A 463 -7.21 -44.44 -14.34
CA ILE A 463 -7.10 -42.96 -14.26
C ILE A 463 -5.73 -42.50 -13.74
N ALA A 464 -5.33 -42.95 -12.54
CA ALA A 464 -4.07 -42.55 -11.91
C ALA A 464 -3.18 -43.77 -11.64
N GLY A 465 -3.72 -44.79 -10.98
CA GLY A 465 -2.99 -45.98 -10.55
C GLY A 465 -2.00 -45.70 -9.41
N ALA A 466 -1.51 -46.78 -8.78
CA ALA A 466 -0.75 -46.68 -7.52
C ALA A 466 0.60 -45.96 -7.68
N SER A 467 1.12 -45.90 -8.90
CA SER A 467 2.40 -45.26 -9.24
C SER A 467 2.27 -43.79 -9.65
N PHE A 468 1.06 -43.22 -9.63
CA PHE A 468 0.81 -41.85 -10.04
C PHE A 468 1.63 -40.84 -9.23
N ARG A 469 2.28 -39.91 -9.93
CA ARG A 469 2.96 -38.76 -9.33
C ARG A 469 2.39 -37.49 -9.89
N ASN A 470 2.18 -36.50 -9.02
CA ASN A 470 1.75 -35.19 -9.45
C ASN A 470 2.77 -34.61 -10.45
N PRO A 471 2.36 -34.28 -11.69
CA PRO A 471 3.28 -33.79 -12.70
C PRO A 471 3.66 -32.32 -12.50
N LEU A 472 2.97 -31.59 -11.61
CA LEU A 472 3.23 -30.20 -11.24
C LEU A 472 3.73 -30.09 -9.79
N ASP A 473 4.61 -29.13 -9.56
CA ASP A 473 5.10 -28.74 -8.24
C ASP A 473 4.99 -27.22 -8.08
N ASP A 474 4.25 -26.75 -7.07
CA ASP A 474 3.99 -25.34 -6.89
C ASP A 474 5.20 -24.53 -6.42
N GLU A 475 6.18 -25.15 -5.76
CA GLU A 475 7.41 -24.46 -5.34
C GLU A 475 8.37 -24.24 -6.50
N PHE A 476 8.44 -25.21 -7.44
CA PHE A 476 9.34 -25.14 -8.59
C PHE A 476 8.72 -24.49 -9.83
N ASP A 477 7.43 -24.75 -10.10
CA ASP A 477 6.80 -24.37 -11.37
C ASP A 477 6.14 -22.99 -11.32
N ALA A 478 5.66 -22.58 -10.14
CA ALA A 478 5.02 -21.27 -10.00
C ALA A 478 6.05 -20.15 -10.16
N PRO A 479 5.76 -19.09 -10.94
CA PRO A 479 6.62 -17.92 -11.02
C PRO A 479 6.91 -17.36 -9.62
N ARG A 480 8.19 -17.09 -9.33
CA ARG A 480 8.57 -16.41 -8.08
C ARG A 480 7.90 -15.05 -8.04
N LEU A 481 7.03 -14.88 -7.06
CA LEU A 481 6.42 -13.59 -6.78
C LEU A 481 7.40 -12.81 -5.90
N PRO A 482 7.79 -11.58 -6.28
CA PRO A 482 8.53 -10.71 -5.37
C PRO A 482 7.74 -10.61 -4.08
N GLY A 483 8.41 -10.83 -2.94
CA GLY A 483 7.82 -11.28 -1.67
C GLY A 483 6.43 -10.72 -1.35
N LYS A 484 5.56 -11.57 -0.77
CA LYS A 484 4.21 -11.22 -0.30
C LYS A 484 4.26 -9.80 0.27
N LYS A 485 3.59 -8.85 -0.40
CA LYS A 485 3.54 -7.47 0.08
C LYS A 485 2.78 -7.51 1.41
N ASN A 486 3.50 -7.43 2.53
CA ASN A 486 2.93 -7.36 3.88
C ASN A 486 2.12 -6.07 4.12
N ARG A 487 1.97 -5.20 3.12
CA ARG A 487 1.24 -3.95 3.17
C ARG A 487 0.43 -3.74 1.91
N THR A 488 -0.74 -3.12 2.05
CA THR A 488 -1.60 -2.78 0.93
C THR A 488 -0.86 -1.91 -0.10
N ASN A 489 -1.13 -2.07 -1.39
CA ASN A 489 -0.63 -1.17 -2.45
C ASN A 489 -1.56 0.04 -2.68
N LYS A 490 -2.68 0.13 -1.96
CA LYS A 490 -3.69 1.19 -2.11
C LYS A 490 -3.18 2.52 -1.57
N GLU A 491 -3.33 3.60 -2.32
CA GLU A 491 -2.88 4.94 -1.91
C GLU A 491 -3.88 5.56 -0.93
N ILE A 492 -3.39 6.05 0.20
CA ILE A 492 -4.21 6.64 1.26
C ILE A 492 -4.57 8.07 0.90
N ILE A 493 -5.83 8.45 1.14
CA ILE A 493 -6.27 9.83 0.97
C ILE A 493 -5.59 10.70 2.04
N PRO A 494 -4.88 11.77 1.66
CA PRO A 494 -4.18 12.63 2.63
C PRO A 494 -5.09 13.18 3.73
N ARG A 495 -4.56 13.28 4.95
CA ARG A 495 -5.33 13.67 6.14
C ARG A 495 -5.95 15.06 6.01
N ASN A 496 -5.19 16.01 5.46
CA ASN A 496 -5.63 17.38 5.21
C ASN A 496 -6.77 17.47 4.19
N ILE A 497 -6.98 16.44 3.36
CA ILE A 497 -8.00 16.44 2.30
C ILE A 497 -9.22 15.59 2.70
N TYR A 498 -9.01 14.51 3.45
CA TYR A 498 -10.05 13.52 3.77
C TYR A 498 -11.35 14.11 4.34
N GLY A 499 -11.25 15.01 5.33
CA GLY A 499 -12.43 15.64 5.92
C GLY A 499 -13.20 16.51 4.92
N HIS A 500 -12.48 17.26 4.07
CA HIS A 500 -13.08 18.09 3.03
C HIS A 500 -13.77 17.26 1.95
N LEU A 501 -13.17 16.12 1.56
CA LEU A 501 -13.79 15.19 0.62
C LEU A 501 -15.11 14.62 1.17
N LEU A 502 -15.16 14.27 2.45
CA LEU A 502 -16.39 13.78 3.09
C LEU A 502 -17.50 14.83 3.06
N PHE A 503 -17.19 16.07 3.48
CA PHE A 503 -18.17 17.17 3.43
C PHE A 503 -18.58 17.54 2.00
N TRP A 504 -17.67 17.39 1.03
CA TRP A 504 -17.99 17.55 -0.38
C TRP A 504 -19.03 16.52 -0.83
N CYS A 505 -18.85 15.23 -0.47
CA CYS A 505 -19.84 14.21 -0.79
C CYS A 505 -21.22 14.52 -0.18
N TYR A 506 -21.28 15.07 1.03
CA TYR A 506 -22.53 15.53 1.63
C TYR A 506 -23.17 16.70 0.89
N ALA A 507 -22.38 17.69 0.43
CA ALA A 507 -22.90 18.80 -0.37
C ALA A 507 -23.47 18.31 -1.72
N VAL A 508 -22.79 17.36 -2.38
CA VAL A 508 -23.27 16.73 -3.61
C VAL A 508 -24.54 15.89 -3.35
N GLU A 509 -24.64 15.25 -2.19
CA GLU A 509 -25.84 14.49 -1.81
C GLU A 509 -27.05 15.40 -1.58
N ALA A 510 -26.88 16.51 -0.85
CA ALA A 510 -27.92 17.52 -0.67
C ALA A 510 -28.41 18.10 -2.01
N PHE A 511 -27.49 18.34 -2.95
CA PHE A 511 -27.86 18.73 -4.32
C PHE A 511 -28.72 17.67 -5.00
N GLY A 512 -28.32 16.40 -4.90
CA GLY A 512 -29.07 15.28 -5.47
C GLY A 512 -30.48 15.15 -4.89
N GLU A 513 -30.67 15.46 -3.60
CA GLU A 513 -31.99 15.43 -2.96
C GLU A 513 -32.91 16.53 -3.49
N LEU A 514 -32.37 17.74 -3.65
CA LEU A 514 -33.11 18.85 -4.26
C LEU A 514 -33.45 18.55 -5.73
N LEU A 515 -32.53 17.91 -6.45
CA LEU A 515 -32.74 17.46 -7.82
C LEU A 515 -33.82 16.38 -7.91
N LEU A 516 -33.84 15.43 -6.96
CA LEU A 516 -34.89 14.43 -6.83
C LEU A 516 -36.25 15.09 -6.58
N GLN A 517 -36.33 16.06 -5.66
CA GLN A 517 -37.58 16.78 -5.38
C GLN A 517 -38.11 17.51 -6.61
N GLN A 518 -37.25 18.13 -7.41
CA GLN A 518 -37.64 18.75 -8.68
C GLN A 518 -38.09 17.70 -9.72
N ALA A 519 -37.40 16.56 -9.80
CA ALA A 519 -37.79 15.46 -10.68
C ALA A 519 -39.17 14.89 -10.33
N LEU A 520 -39.46 14.70 -9.05
CA LEU A 520 -40.78 14.25 -8.56
C LEU A 520 -41.90 15.26 -8.86
N LYS A 521 -41.58 16.54 -9.03
CA LYS A 521 -42.51 17.61 -9.46
C LYS A 521 -42.66 17.69 -10.99
N GLY A 522 -42.03 16.82 -11.75
CA GLY A 522 -42.09 16.80 -13.22
C GLY A 522 -41.19 17.83 -13.92
N SER A 523 -40.27 18.50 -13.21
CA SER A 523 -39.46 19.59 -13.78
C SER A 523 -38.52 19.17 -14.93
N PHE A 524 -38.28 17.87 -15.13
CA PHE A 524 -37.33 17.34 -16.11
C PHE A 524 -37.92 16.42 -17.18
N GLU A 525 -39.25 16.30 -17.28
CA GLU A 525 -39.90 15.37 -18.23
C GLU A 525 -39.43 15.57 -19.69
N GLN A 526 -39.17 16.82 -20.09
CA GLN A 526 -38.73 17.18 -21.44
C GLN A 526 -37.21 17.41 -21.56
N SER A 527 -36.42 17.17 -20.51
CA SER A 527 -34.98 17.47 -20.51
C SER A 527 -34.12 16.40 -19.83
N TRP A 528 -34.71 15.31 -19.36
CA TRP A 528 -34.01 14.26 -18.60
C TRP A 528 -32.87 13.60 -19.38
N TRP A 529 -32.93 13.51 -20.72
CA TRP A 529 -31.83 12.96 -21.53
C TRP A 529 -30.59 13.87 -21.47
N SER A 530 -30.79 15.18 -21.44
CA SER A 530 -29.73 16.17 -21.26
C SER A 530 -29.17 16.06 -19.85
N MET A 531 -30.03 15.90 -18.84
CA MET A 531 -29.61 15.70 -17.45
C MET A 531 -28.80 14.40 -17.28
N ARG A 532 -29.21 13.32 -17.94
CA ARG A 532 -28.51 12.03 -17.92
C ARG A 532 -27.16 12.08 -18.66
N GLY A 533 -27.09 12.80 -19.78
CA GLY A 533 -25.88 12.93 -20.60
C GLY A 533 -24.87 13.95 -20.06
N ALA A 534 -25.29 14.83 -19.14
CA ALA A 534 -24.43 15.84 -18.54
C ALA A 534 -23.31 15.19 -17.72
N ARG A 535 -22.08 15.70 -17.87
CA ARG A 535 -20.95 15.32 -17.01
C ARG A 535 -20.95 16.10 -15.69
N ARG A 536 -21.43 17.35 -15.75
CA ARG A 536 -21.53 18.29 -14.64
C ARG A 536 -22.82 19.07 -14.74
N TYR A 537 -23.35 19.47 -13.60
CA TYR A 537 -24.46 20.40 -13.48
C TYR A 537 -23.94 21.78 -13.11
N ASP A 538 -24.55 22.79 -13.69
CA ASP A 538 -24.49 24.15 -13.19
C ASP A 538 -25.59 24.30 -12.13
N ALA A 539 -25.15 24.46 -10.88
CA ALA A 539 -26.01 24.47 -9.72
C ALA A 539 -26.86 25.75 -9.68
N GLU A 540 -26.28 26.88 -10.08
CA GLU A 540 -26.98 28.17 -10.14
C GLU A 540 -28.04 28.17 -11.24
N ALA A 541 -27.72 27.61 -12.42
CA ALA A 541 -28.68 27.49 -13.53
C ALA A 541 -29.90 26.62 -13.19
N LEU A 542 -29.75 25.68 -12.26
CA LEU A 542 -30.85 24.82 -11.77
C LEU A 542 -31.59 25.43 -10.55
N GLY A 543 -31.15 26.58 -10.05
CA GLY A 543 -31.69 27.22 -8.85
C GLY A 543 -31.36 26.47 -7.56
N ILE A 544 -30.31 25.64 -7.57
CA ILE A 544 -29.91 24.77 -6.45
C ILE A 544 -28.42 25.03 -6.16
N ALA A 545 -28.10 25.89 -5.18
CA ALA A 545 -26.70 26.15 -4.80
C ALA A 545 -26.38 25.50 -3.45
N PRO A 546 -25.84 24.27 -3.40
CA PRO A 546 -25.48 23.64 -2.15
C PRO A 546 -24.26 24.34 -1.55
N ILE A 547 -24.22 24.43 -0.22
CA ILE A 547 -23.19 25.17 0.52
C ILE A 547 -22.13 24.19 1.03
N PHE A 548 -20.86 24.52 0.78
CA PHE A 548 -19.70 23.84 1.35
C PHE A 548 -19.02 24.73 2.38
N ARG A 549 -18.90 24.26 3.63
CA ARG A 549 -18.17 24.98 4.69
C ARG A 549 -16.67 24.66 4.62
N PHE A 550 -15.85 25.67 4.31
CA PHE A 550 -14.39 25.59 4.32
C PHE A 550 -13.80 26.57 5.32
N ARG A 551 -13.12 26.07 6.37
CA ARG A 551 -12.50 26.90 7.44
C ARG A 551 -13.45 27.95 8.03
N GLY A 552 -14.70 27.56 8.27
CA GLY A 552 -15.75 28.44 8.81
C GLY A 552 -16.39 29.40 7.79
N LYS A 553 -15.96 29.39 6.52
CA LYS A 553 -16.58 30.16 5.44
C LYS A 553 -17.53 29.28 4.63
N GLU A 554 -18.70 29.81 4.32
CA GLU A 554 -19.66 29.18 3.42
C GLU A 554 -19.30 29.51 1.98
N VAL A 555 -19.07 28.46 1.18
CA VAL A 555 -18.71 28.56 -0.23
C VAL A 555 -19.80 27.88 -1.06
N PRO A 556 -20.46 28.59 -1.99
CA PRO A 556 -21.44 27.97 -2.88
C PRO A 556 -20.74 27.04 -3.86
N VAL A 557 -21.27 25.83 -4.03
CA VAL A 557 -20.77 24.89 -5.04
C VAL A 557 -21.51 25.15 -6.34
N ARG A 558 -20.82 25.79 -7.30
CA ARG A 558 -21.41 26.16 -8.60
C ARG A 558 -21.48 25.02 -9.60
N SER A 559 -20.52 24.10 -9.52
CA SER A 559 -20.43 22.97 -10.45
C SER A 559 -20.45 21.66 -9.67
N VAL A 560 -21.44 20.82 -9.98
CA VAL A 560 -21.67 19.54 -9.30
C VAL A 560 -21.44 18.38 -10.29
N PRO A 561 -20.64 17.36 -9.96
CA PRO A 561 -20.45 16.21 -10.82
C PRO A 561 -21.76 15.42 -10.98
N ASN A 562 -22.02 14.91 -12.19
CA ASN A 562 -23.12 13.97 -12.38
C ASN A 562 -22.70 12.57 -11.89
N VAL A 563 -23.03 12.29 -10.64
CA VAL A 563 -22.77 11.01 -9.96
C VAL A 563 -24.05 10.17 -9.80
N PHE A 564 -25.15 10.65 -10.38
CA PHE A 564 -26.47 10.07 -10.20
C PHE A 564 -26.82 9.15 -11.37
N THR A 565 -27.47 8.02 -11.06
CA THR A 565 -27.99 7.14 -12.11
C THR A 565 -29.43 7.55 -12.42
N TRP A 566 -29.64 8.22 -13.56
CA TRP A 566 -30.98 8.56 -14.03
C TRP A 566 -31.72 7.33 -14.53
N ALA A 567 -32.90 7.07 -13.97
CA ALA A 567 -33.75 5.96 -14.34
C ALA A 567 -35.24 6.36 -14.28
N GLU A 568 -36.03 5.79 -15.18
CA GLU A 568 -37.47 5.81 -15.09
C GLU A 568 -37.91 4.81 -14.02
N ARG A 569 -38.80 5.25 -13.12
CA ARG A 569 -39.33 4.46 -12.01
C ARG A 569 -40.81 4.73 -11.83
N GLU A 570 -41.54 3.75 -11.31
CA GLU A 570 -42.94 3.90 -10.95
C GLU A 570 -43.05 4.37 -9.50
N ILE A 571 -43.79 5.45 -9.26
CA ILE A 571 -44.19 5.90 -7.93
C ILE A 571 -45.69 5.68 -7.72
N LEU A 572 -46.12 5.52 -6.48
CA LEU A 572 -47.53 5.40 -6.12
C LEU A 572 -48.11 6.79 -5.83
N CYS A 573 -49.10 7.20 -6.62
CA CYS A 573 -49.89 8.41 -6.38
C CYS A 573 -51.34 7.97 -6.10
N GLY A 574 -51.66 7.75 -4.81
CA GLY A 574 -52.88 7.02 -4.42
C GLY A 574 -52.81 5.57 -4.91
N ASP A 575 -53.86 5.09 -5.57
CA ASP A 575 -53.92 3.74 -6.16
C ASP A 575 -53.31 3.65 -7.58
N GLN A 576 -52.83 4.77 -8.14
CA GLN A 576 -52.27 4.81 -9.49
C GLN A 576 -50.75 4.77 -9.48
N ARG A 577 -50.19 4.02 -10.44
CA ARG A 577 -48.75 4.00 -10.70
C ARG A 577 -48.41 5.04 -11.77
N VAL A 578 -47.49 5.94 -11.44
CA VAL A 578 -47.03 6.99 -12.35
C VAL A 578 -45.54 6.78 -12.63
N ALA A 579 -45.17 6.74 -13.90
CA ALA A 579 -43.77 6.67 -14.31
C ALA A 579 -43.11 8.06 -14.22
N VAL A 580 -42.01 8.15 -13.49
CA VAL A 580 -41.24 9.38 -13.31
C VAL A 580 -39.76 9.09 -13.51
N VAL A 581 -39.06 9.98 -14.20
CA VAL A 581 -37.61 9.87 -14.40
C VAL A 581 -36.88 10.61 -13.28
N VAL A 582 -36.10 9.88 -12.47
CA VAL A 582 -35.47 10.42 -11.26
C VAL A 582 -33.97 10.13 -11.20
N PRO A 583 -33.17 10.99 -10.54
CA PRO A 583 -31.77 10.69 -10.23
C PRO A 583 -31.68 9.72 -9.04
N HIS A 584 -30.98 8.61 -9.20
CA HIS A 584 -30.66 7.72 -8.07
C HIS A 584 -29.39 8.16 -7.33
N LEU A 585 -29.52 8.39 -6.01
CA LEU A 585 -28.43 8.76 -5.12
C LEU A 585 -27.72 7.57 -4.47
N THR A 586 -28.22 6.35 -4.69
CA THR A 586 -27.77 5.11 -4.04
C THR A 586 -26.25 4.90 -4.10
N ALA A 587 -25.61 5.16 -5.25
CA ALA A 587 -24.16 5.01 -5.41
C ALA A 587 -23.36 6.01 -4.55
N LEU A 588 -23.79 7.27 -4.51
CA LEU A 588 -23.17 8.32 -3.70
C LEU A 588 -23.31 8.02 -2.21
N ARG A 589 -24.50 7.63 -1.76
CA ARG A 589 -24.76 7.29 -0.35
C ARG A 589 -23.94 6.08 0.10
N LEU A 590 -23.80 5.06 -0.74
CA LEU A 590 -22.91 3.92 -0.48
C LEU A 590 -21.46 4.37 -0.29
N LEU A 591 -20.97 5.29 -1.13
CA LEU A 591 -19.62 5.83 -1.04
C LEU A 591 -19.40 6.65 0.23
N ILE A 592 -20.39 7.47 0.64
CA ILE A 592 -20.36 8.22 1.91
C ILE A 592 -20.24 7.27 3.10
N VAL A 593 -21.12 6.26 3.18
CA VAL A 593 -21.09 5.24 4.24
C VAL A 593 -19.74 4.51 4.24
N SER A 594 -19.22 4.14 3.07
CA SER A 594 -17.90 3.49 2.95
C SER A 594 -16.75 4.39 3.43
N LEU A 595 -16.80 5.69 3.13
CA LEU A 595 -15.77 6.67 3.48
C LEU A 595 -15.74 6.95 4.98
N GLU A 596 -16.90 7.02 5.63
CA GLU A 596 -17.03 7.39 7.05
C GLU A 596 -16.92 6.20 8.00
N THR A 597 -17.26 4.98 7.56
CA THR A 597 -17.16 3.75 8.38
C THR A 597 -15.88 2.94 8.13
N GLY A 598 -15.28 3.07 6.95
CA GLY A 598 -14.15 2.23 6.54
C GLY A 598 -14.51 0.77 6.25
N LEU A 599 -15.80 0.40 6.26
CA LEU A 599 -16.25 -0.94 5.85
C LEU A 599 -15.85 -1.24 4.40
N ARG A 600 -15.76 -2.53 4.03
CA ARG A 600 -15.53 -2.88 2.62
C ARG A 600 -16.75 -2.39 1.83
N CYS A 601 -16.55 -1.77 0.66
CA CYS A 601 -17.66 -1.34 -0.19
C CYS A 601 -18.63 -2.50 -0.49
N GLN A 602 -18.11 -3.73 -0.67
CA GLN A 602 -18.96 -4.92 -0.79
C GLN A 602 -19.79 -5.19 0.48
N SER A 603 -19.24 -5.07 1.69
CA SER A 603 -20.03 -5.23 2.92
C SER A 603 -21.14 -4.18 3.02
N VAL A 604 -20.86 -2.94 2.60
CA VAL A 604 -21.87 -1.87 2.56
C VAL A 604 -22.94 -2.14 1.49
N GLN A 605 -22.51 -2.55 0.30
CA GLN A 605 -23.37 -2.91 -0.85
C GLN A 605 -24.39 -4.00 -0.51
N TRP A 606 -24.00 -4.94 0.36
CA TRP A 606 -24.82 -6.10 0.76
C TRP A 606 -25.48 -5.93 2.14
N LEU A 607 -25.56 -4.70 2.67
CA LEU A 607 -26.36 -4.43 3.86
C LEU A 607 -27.82 -4.76 3.61
N ASP A 608 -28.43 -5.46 4.55
CA ASP A 608 -29.85 -5.81 4.49
C ASP A 608 -30.72 -4.65 5.00
N ARG A 609 -31.67 -4.21 4.16
CA ARG A 609 -32.57 -3.09 4.41
C ARG A 609 -33.45 -3.29 5.66
N THR A 610 -33.78 -4.52 6.01
CA THR A 610 -34.69 -4.84 7.13
C THR A 610 -33.97 -4.98 8.45
N THR A 611 -32.67 -5.33 8.44
CA THR A 611 -31.93 -5.66 9.67
C THR A 611 -30.85 -4.65 10.04
N TRP A 612 -30.38 -3.79 9.13
CA TRP A 612 -29.23 -2.90 9.38
C TRP A 612 -29.39 -1.97 10.61
N ASP A 613 -30.61 -1.49 10.89
CA ASP A 613 -30.95 -0.61 12.02
C ASP A 613 -31.65 -1.34 13.18
N SER A 614 -31.75 -2.67 13.12
CA SER A 614 -32.56 -3.47 14.06
C SER A 614 -32.12 -3.33 15.52
N LEU A 615 -30.85 -3.00 15.76
CA LEU A 615 -30.26 -2.81 17.09
C LEU A 615 -30.51 -1.42 17.70
N ASN A 616 -31.13 -0.50 16.95
CA ASN A 616 -31.40 0.88 17.39
C ASN A 616 -32.89 1.17 17.57
N LYS A 617 -33.74 0.13 17.60
CA LYS A 617 -35.18 0.27 17.81
C LYS A 617 -35.45 0.86 19.20
N GLY A 618 -36.15 2.00 19.23
CA GLY A 618 -36.46 2.72 20.48
C GLY A 618 -35.31 3.57 21.03
N ALA A 619 -34.17 3.65 20.35
CA ALA A 619 -33.09 4.56 20.73
C ALA A 619 -33.47 6.01 20.39
N GLY A 620 -33.31 6.92 21.36
CA GLY A 620 -33.47 8.36 21.16
C GLY A 620 -32.35 8.97 20.30
N GLU A 621 -32.31 10.31 20.21
CA GLU A 621 -31.23 11.01 19.50
C GLU A 621 -29.89 10.79 20.21
N GLN A 622 -28.97 10.12 19.52
CA GLN A 622 -27.64 9.80 20.01
C GLN A 622 -26.58 10.14 18.96
N TYR A 623 -25.35 10.40 19.41
CA TYR A 623 -24.23 10.67 18.50
C TYR A 623 -23.77 9.43 17.73
N THR A 624 -23.95 8.24 18.30
CA THR A 624 -23.56 6.96 17.68
C THR A 624 -24.66 5.92 17.77
N TYR A 625 -24.71 5.03 16.77
CA TYR A 625 -25.67 3.93 16.64
C TYR A 625 -24.97 2.63 16.28
N ARG A 626 -25.63 1.49 16.46
CA ARG A 626 -25.12 0.16 16.07
C ARG A 626 -25.57 -0.20 14.66
N LEU A 627 -24.65 -0.29 13.71
CA LEU A 627 -24.96 -0.78 12.36
C LEU A 627 -24.83 -2.30 12.35
N LEU A 628 -25.89 -3.06 12.08
CA LEU A 628 -25.77 -4.51 11.89
C LEU A 628 -25.25 -4.82 10.48
N VAL A 629 -24.06 -5.43 10.39
CA VAL A 629 -23.50 -5.91 9.13
C VAL A 629 -23.74 -7.41 9.02
N ASN A 630 -24.62 -7.79 8.09
CA ASN A 630 -25.14 -9.16 7.91
C ASN A 630 -24.22 -10.08 7.10
N THR A 631 -23.33 -9.54 6.26
CA THR A 631 -22.49 -10.32 5.33
C THR A 631 -21.03 -9.88 5.35
N ASP A 632 -20.10 -10.83 5.20
CA ASP A 632 -18.68 -10.54 4.99
C ASP A 632 -17.99 -11.60 4.12
N LYS A 633 -16.85 -11.20 3.56
CA LYS A 633 -15.98 -12.10 2.80
C LYS A 633 -15.29 -13.15 3.68
N THR A 634 -14.92 -12.76 4.90
CA THR A 634 -14.07 -13.54 5.80
C THR A 634 -14.84 -14.10 6.99
N LYS A 635 -15.75 -13.32 7.57
CA LYS A 635 -16.59 -13.76 8.69
C LYS A 635 -17.78 -14.57 8.19
N VAL A 636 -18.22 -15.51 9.01
CA VAL A 636 -19.47 -16.28 8.78
C VAL A 636 -20.62 -15.72 9.61
N GLU A 637 -20.32 -15.00 10.69
CA GLU A 637 -21.30 -14.36 11.58
C GLU A 637 -21.41 -12.85 11.33
N SER A 638 -22.60 -12.30 11.62
CA SER A 638 -22.85 -10.87 11.58
C SER A 638 -22.14 -10.13 12.73
N TRP A 639 -21.89 -8.83 12.56
CA TRP A 639 -21.30 -8.00 13.61
C TRP A 639 -21.87 -6.59 13.59
N ALA A 640 -21.74 -5.87 14.72
CA ALA A 640 -22.41 -4.60 14.93
C ALA A 640 -21.43 -3.44 15.27
N PRO A 641 -20.69 -2.87 14.31
CA PRO A 641 -19.82 -1.74 14.58
C PRO A 641 -20.63 -0.49 14.98
N PRO A 642 -20.13 0.33 15.94
CA PRO A 642 -20.69 1.65 16.19
C PRO A 642 -20.39 2.58 15.00
N VAL A 643 -21.41 3.33 14.57
CA VAL A 643 -21.36 4.33 13.50
C VAL A 643 -21.89 5.66 14.03
N VAL A 644 -21.42 6.77 13.47
CA VAL A 644 -21.90 8.11 13.86
C VAL A 644 -23.31 8.37 13.30
N PHE A 645 -24.06 9.28 13.94
CA PHE A 645 -25.42 9.64 13.55
C PHE A 645 -25.56 9.99 12.07
N ARG A 646 -24.58 10.68 11.49
CA ARG A 646 -24.59 11.04 10.05
C ARG A 646 -24.67 9.83 9.12
N VAL A 647 -24.00 8.74 9.49
CA VAL A 647 -24.04 7.48 8.72
C VAL A 647 -25.43 6.87 8.79
N ARG A 648 -26.05 6.82 9.98
CA ARG A 648 -27.43 6.37 10.16
C ARG A 648 -28.40 7.23 9.37
N ASN A 649 -28.28 8.55 9.43
CA ASN A 649 -29.15 9.49 8.71
C ASN A 649 -29.09 9.26 7.19
N VAL A 650 -27.90 9.07 6.62
CA VAL A 650 -27.75 8.75 5.18
C VAL A 650 -28.45 7.44 4.82
N MET A 651 -28.34 6.41 5.66
CA MET A 651 -28.99 5.12 5.42
C MET A 651 -30.52 5.21 5.57
N GLN A 652 -31.04 5.99 6.54
CA GLN A 652 -32.47 6.26 6.66
C GLN A 652 -33.01 7.00 5.43
N ARG A 653 -32.27 7.97 4.89
CA ARG A 653 -32.65 8.64 3.64
C ARG A 653 -32.60 7.71 2.43
N GLU A 654 -31.74 6.69 2.42
CA GLU A 654 -31.77 5.64 1.40
C GLU A 654 -33.00 4.74 1.54
N VAL A 655 -33.40 4.37 2.76
CA VAL A 655 -34.66 3.65 3.00
C VAL A 655 -35.84 4.47 2.49
N ALA A 656 -35.97 5.72 2.94
CA ALA A 656 -37.03 6.63 2.52
C ALA A 656 -37.04 6.86 1.00
N PHE A 657 -35.87 6.96 0.38
CA PHE A 657 -35.76 7.06 -1.09
C PHE A 657 -36.32 5.83 -1.80
N GLN A 658 -36.04 4.64 -1.29
CA GLN A 658 -36.56 3.41 -1.90
C GLN A 658 -38.08 3.28 -1.71
N GLU A 659 -38.61 3.69 -0.56
CA GLU A 659 -40.04 3.65 -0.23
C GLU A 659 -40.90 4.49 -1.18
N LEU A 660 -40.30 5.47 -1.89
CA LEU A 660 -41.00 6.26 -2.91
C LEU A 660 -41.50 5.42 -4.10
N PHE A 661 -40.89 4.26 -4.36
CA PHE A 661 -41.13 3.51 -5.59
C PHE A 661 -42.06 2.32 -5.38
N ALA A 662 -42.93 2.06 -6.37
CA ALA A 662 -43.90 0.97 -6.33
C ALA A 662 -43.28 -0.43 -6.22
N ASP A 663 -42.04 -0.59 -6.67
CA ASP A 663 -41.26 -1.83 -6.59
C ASP A 663 -40.40 -1.94 -5.31
N PHE A 664 -40.70 -1.15 -4.27
CA PHE A 664 -39.98 -1.16 -3.00
C PHE A 664 -39.89 -2.57 -2.40
N ASP A 665 -41.02 -3.30 -2.35
CA ASP A 665 -41.14 -4.62 -1.73
C ASP A 665 -41.47 -5.76 -2.70
N THR A 666 -41.44 -5.50 -4.01
CA THR A 666 -41.83 -6.51 -5.02
C THR A 666 -40.78 -7.58 -5.28
N PHE A 667 -39.51 -7.31 -4.96
CA PHE A 667 -38.44 -8.27 -5.21
C PHE A 667 -38.21 -9.20 -4.01
N ASP A 668 -38.00 -10.48 -4.31
CA ASP A 668 -37.59 -11.45 -3.30
C ASP A 668 -36.17 -11.17 -2.78
N PRO A 669 -35.87 -11.55 -1.52
CA PRO A 669 -34.51 -11.53 -1.00
C PRO A 669 -33.55 -12.30 -1.91
N VAL A 670 -32.36 -11.74 -2.14
CA VAL A 670 -31.35 -12.32 -3.04
C VAL A 670 -30.21 -12.97 -2.25
N PRO A 671 -29.72 -14.15 -2.67
CA PRO A 671 -28.57 -14.76 -2.03
C PRO A 671 -27.32 -13.89 -2.21
N TYR A 672 -26.45 -13.86 -1.18
CA TYR A 672 -25.20 -13.12 -1.20
C TYR A 672 -24.32 -13.53 -2.40
N GLU A 673 -23.84 -12.54 -3.16
CA GLU A 673 -23.11 -12.70 -4.43
C GLU A 673 -23.82 -13.56 -5.50
N GLY A 674 -25.12 -13.82 -5.35
CA GLY A 674 -25.87 -14.72 -6.23
C GLY A 674 -25.55 -16.21 -6.02
N LEU A 675 -24.93 -16.58 -4.90
CA LEU A 675 -24.49 -17.94 -4.61
C LEU A 675 -25.63 -18.75 -3.98
N ALA A 676 -26.06 -19.82 -4.64
CA ALA A 676 -27.16 -20.67 -4.16
C ALA A 676 -26.89 -21.31 -2.79
N ASN A 677 -25.62 -21.54 -2.45
CA ASN A 677 -25.15 -22.09 -1.17
C ASN A 677 -24.47 -21.02 -0.28
N SER A 678 -24.94 -19.77 -0.33
CA SER A 678 -24.50 -18.73 0.59
C SER A 678 -24.67 -19.18 2.05
N PRO A 679 -23.67 -19.01 2.93
CA PRO A 679 -23.82 -19.28 4.35
C PRO A 679 -24.63 -18.20 5.09
N PHE A 680 -24.92 -17.08 4.40
CA PHE A 680 -25.76 -16.01 4.92
C PHE A 680 -27.17 -16.14 4.37
N ASP A 681 -28.15 -15.74 5.19
CA ASP A 681 -29.54 -15.62 4.78
C ASP A 681 -29.68 -14.69 3.56
N PRO A 682 -30.64 -14.97 2.67
CA PRO A 682 -30.97 -14.09 1.56
C PRO A 682 -31.21 -12.64 2.01
N VAL A 683 -30.64 -11.70 1.27
CA VAL A 683 -30.56 -10.27 1.64
C VAL A 683 -31.53 -9.46 0.81
N ARG A 684 -32.25 -8.51 1.42
CA ARG A 684 -32.94 -7.41 0.74
C ARG A 684 -31.99 -6.19 0.70
N PRO A 685 -31.31 -5.91 -0.42
CA PRO A 685 -30.21 -4.94 -0.41
C PRO A 685 -30.68 -3.52 -0.09
N LEU A 686 -30.05 -2.87 0.90
CA LEU A 686 -30.28 -1.46 1.22
C LEU A 686 -29.82 -0.55 0.08
N PHE A 687 -28.79 -0.92 -0.69
CA PHE A 687 -28.31 -0.14 -1.84
C PHE A 687 -28.70 -0.83 -3.16
N LYS A 688 -30.01 -0.86 -3.44
CA LYS A 688 -30.63 -1.60 -4.56
C LYS A 688 -30.39 -0.94 -5.92
N SER A 689 -30.23 -1.76 -6.96
CA SER A 689 -30.22 -1.28 -8.36
C SER A 689 -31.60 -0.81 -8.80
N SER A 690 -31.65 0.19 -9.69
CA SER A 690 -32.91 0.65 -10.31
C SER A 690 -33.59 -0.39 -11.21
N LYS A 691 -32.87 -1.44 -11.62
CA LYS A 691 -33.34 -2.42 -12.62
C LYS A 691 -33.63 -3.80 -12.05
N SER A 692 -33.31 -4.06 -10.79
CA SER A 692 -33.43 -5.41 -10.21
C SER A 692 -33.42 -5.38 -8.68
N GLY A 693 -33.88 -6.46 -8.04
CA GLY A 693 -33.73 -6.69 -6.61
C GLY A 693 -32.29 -6.90 -6.10
N ARG A 694 -31.29 -6.83 -6.99
CA ARG A 694 -29.86 -6.96 -6.64
C ARG A 694 -29.26 -5.61 -6.26
N PRO A 695 -28.17 -5.60 -5.49
CA PRO A 695 -27.47 -4.35 -5.18
C PRO A 695 -26.90 -3.69 -6.44
N ILE A 696 -26.56 -2.39 -6.34
CA ILE A 696 -25.86 -1.67 -7.42
C ILE A 696 -24.55 -2.37 -7.80
N HIS A 697 -24.22 -2.40 -9.08
CA HIS A 697 -22.98 -3.06 -9.56
C HIS A 697 -21.73 -2.24 -9.22
N ASP A 698 -20.59 -2.92 -9.07
CA ASP A 698 -19.31 -2.31 -8.70
C ASP A 698 -18.93 -1.13 -9.61
N ASP A 699 -19.00 -1.35 -10.92
CA ASP A 699 -18.69 -0.33 -11.93
C ASP A 699 -19.46 0.98 -11.71
N VAL A 700 -20.70 0.93 -11.21
CA VAL A 700 -21.54 2.13 -11.02
C VAL A 700 -20.96 3.05 -9.95
N TYR A 701 -20.58 2.52 -8.78
CA TYR A 701 -19.98 3.35 -7.74
C TYR A 701 -18.50 3.67 -8.02
N PHE A 702 -17.80 2.85 -8.82
CA PHE A 702 -16.46 3.20 -9.29
C PHE A 702 -16.47 4.41 -10.23
N ASP A 703 -17.41 4.46 -11.18
CA ASP A 703 -17.56 5.58 -12.10
C ASP A 703 -17.98 6.85 -11.35
N ALA A 704 -18.96 6.75 -10.44
CA ALA A 704 -19.36 7.85 -9.57
C ALA A 704 -18.18 8.39 -8.74
N TRP A 705 -17.35 7.50 -8.19
CA TRP A 705 -16.17 7.88 -7.42
C TRP A 705 -15.12 8.64 -8.25
N ILE A 706 -14.89 8.24 -9.51
CA ILE A 706 -13.98 8.96 -10.40
C ILE A 706 -14.52 10.38 -10.67
N ALA A 707 -15.80 10.51 -10.99
CA ALA A 707 -16.43 11.80 -11.23
C ALA A 707 -16.34 12.72 -9.98
N LEU A 708 -16.61 12.18 -8.78
CA LEU A 708 -16.45 12.90 -7.52
C LEU A 708 -15.03 13.45 -7.33
N LEU A 709 -14.01 12.62 -7.53
CA LEU A 709 -12.62 13.01 -7.28
C LEU A 709 -12.10 14.04 -8.29
N VAL A 710 -12.49 13.94 -9.55
CA VAL A 710 -12.09 14.91 -10.60
C VAL A 710 -12.61 16.31 -10.25
N ASP A 711 -13.88 16.40 -9.88
CA ASP A 711 -14.51 17.69 -9.63
C ASP A 711 -14.18 18.24 -8.24
N PHE A 712 -14.03 17.36 -7.25
CA PHE A 712 -13.51 17.75 -5.94
C PHE A 712 -12.07 18.28 -6.02
N GLU A 713 -11.19 17.68 -6.84
CA GLU A 713 -9.84 18.21 -7.04
C GLU A 713 -9.89 19.64 -7.58
N ALA A 714 -10.72 19.90 -8.61
CA ALA A 714 -10.88 21.22 -9.19
C ALA A 714 -11.41 22.23 -8.16
N PHE A 715 -12.50 21.88 -7.47
CA PHE A 715 -13.11 22.72 -6.45
C PHE A 715 -12.17 23.01 -5.27
N TYR A 716 -11.47 21.98 -4.76
CA TYR A 716 -10.56 22.14 -3.64
C TYR A 716 -9.38 23.06 -3.99
N LYS A 717 -8.82 22.96 -5.20
CA LYS A 717 -7.76 23.86 -5.69
C LYS A 717 -8.22 25.31 -5.75
N GLU A 718 -9.44 25.55 -6.21
CA GLU A 718 -10.04 26.87 -6.29
C GLU A 718 -10.21 27.50 -4.90
N VAL A 719 -10.80 26.75 -3.95
CA VAL A 719 -11.15 27.28 -2.62
C VAL A 719 -9.94 27.39 -1.68
N SER A 720 -8.99 26.45 -1.76
CA SER A 720 -7.82 26.43 -0.87
C SER A 720 -6.60 27.16 -1.43
N GLY A 721 -6.52 27.39 -2.74
CA GLY A 721 -5.32 27.88 -3.43
C GLY A 721 -4.20 26.83 -3.57
N GLU A 722 -4.37 25.63 -3.01
CA GLU A 722 -3.39 24.55 -3.08
C GLU A 722 -3.25 24.03 -4.51
N ARG A 723 -2.03 23.96 -5.04
CA ARG A 723 -1.80 23.53 -6.44
C ARG A 723 -1.36 22.08 -6.58
N HIS A 724 -0.95 21.44 -5.49
CA HIS A 724 -0.23 20.17 -5.53
C HIS A 724 -1.13 18.95 -5.27
N VAL A 725 -2.43 19.17 -5.03
CA VAL A 725 -3.40 18.09 -4.89
C VAL A 725 -3.58 17.36 -6.22
N ARG A 726 -3.48 16.02 -6.17
CA ARG A 726 -3.74 15.13 -7.31
C ARG A 726 -4.54 13.92 -6.84
N LEU A 727 -5.79 13.84 -7.27
CA LEU A 727 -6.76 12.79 -6.96
C LEU A 727 -7.09 11.94 -8.19
N TYR A 728 -6.72 12.38 -9.39
CA TYR A 728 -6.82 11.58 -10.62
C TYR A 728 -5.59 11.69 -11.53
N TYR A 729 -5.52 10.80 -12.51
CA TYR A 729 -4.54 10.84 -13.58
C TYR A 729 -5.10 10.28 -14.89
N LEU A 730 -4.47 10.68 -15.98
CA LEU A 730 -4.84 10.26 -17.33
C LEU A 730 -3.90 9.16 -17.82
N LYS A 731 -4.45 8.12 -18.45
CA LYS A 731 -3.67 7.12 -19.18
C LYS A 731 -4.27 6.87 -20.56
N PRO A 732 -3.45 6.54 -21.57
CA PRO A 732 -3.97 6.05 -22.84
C PRO A 732 -4.82 4.80 -22.59
N GLN A 733 -5.95 4.68 -23.29
CA GLN A 733 -6.69 3.44 -23.36
C GLN A 733 -5.77 2.37 -23.94
N LYS A 734 -5.67 1.24 -23.25
CA LYS A 734 -4.82 0.13 -23.67
C LYS A 734 -5.65 -1.11 -23.95
N THR A 735 -5.22 -1.88 -24.94
CA THR A 735 -5.63 -3.26 -25.11
C THR A 735 -5.14 -4.09 -23.91
N ARG A 736 -5.68 -5.30 -23.73
CA ARG A 736 -5.24 -6.19 -22.65
C ARG A 736 -3.75 -6.56 -22.74
N ASP A 737 -3.16 -6.50 -23.93
CA ASP A 737 -1.71 -6.71 -24.16
C ASP A 737 -0.87 -5.46 -23.82
N GLY A 738 -1.48 -4.38 -23.31
CA GLY A 738 -0.80 -3.17 -22.87
C GLY A 738 -0.49 -2.16 -23.97
N GLN A 739 -0.92 -2.44 -25.21
CA GLN A 739 -0.75 -1.56 -26.37
C GLN A 739 -1.84 -0.48 -26.41
N PRO A 740 -1.54 0.76 -26.83
CA PRO A 740 -2.57 1.80 -26.97
C PRO A 740 -3.68 1.39 -27.96
N VAL A 741 -4.94 1.66 -27.60
CA VAL A 741 -6.08 1.45 -28.50
C VAL A 741 -6.09 2.61 -29.49
N VAL A 742 -5.63 2.36 -30.71
CA VAL A 742 -5.66 3.33 -31.81
C VAL A 742 -6.95 3.15 -32.61
N LYS A 743 -7.70 4.23 -32.73
CA LYS A 743 -8.91 4.34 -33.55
C LYS A 743 -8.65 5.32 -34.69
N PHE A 744 -9.40 5.20 -35.78
CA PHE A 744 -9.30 6.08 -36.94
C PHE A 744 -10.63 6.80 -37.15
N THR A 745 -10.60 8.10 -37.42
CA THR A 745 -11.80 8.88 -37.77
C THR A 745 -11.81 9.25 -39.25
N GLY A 746 -12.93 9.02 -39.94
CA GLY A 746 -13.22 9.63 -41.25
C GLY A 746 -12.44 9.08 -42.45
N ARG A 747 -12.67 9.70 -43.64
CA ARG A 747 -12.03 9.35 -44.93
C ARG A 747 -10.53 9.66 -44.97
N GLU A 748 -10.08 10.59 -44.14
CA GLU A 748 -8.66 10.92 -43.93
C GLU A 748 -8.23 10.25 -42.62
N ALA A 749 -7.53 9.13 -42.71
CA ALA A 749 -7.26 8.21 -41.59
C ALA A 749 -6.39 8.81 -40.46
N ASN A 750 -6.94 9.74 -39.67
CA ASN A 750 -6.29 10.30 -38.50
C ASN A 750 -6.38 9.29 -37.34
N ALA A 751 -5.21 8.81 -36.91
CA ALA A 751 -5.06 7.90 -35.79
C ALA A 751 -5.20 8.66 -34.46
N TYR A 752 -6.11 8.23 -33.58
CA TYR A 752 -6.26 8.76 -32.23
C TYR A 752 -6.32 7.65 -31.19
N CYS A 753 -5.91 7.93 -29.96
CA CYS A 753 -6.05 7.02 -28.82
C CYS A 753 -6.93 7.67 -27.76
N GLY A 754 -7.98 6.96 -27.34
CA GLY A 754 -8.82 7.43 -26.24
C GLY A 754 -8.02 7.54 -24.94
N ILE A 755 -8.38 8.48 -24.06
CA ILE A 755 -7.76 8.63 -22.75
C ILE A 755 -8.73 8.11 -21.68
N SER A 756 -8.21 7.31 -20.76
CA SER A 756 -8.91 6.87 -19.55
C SER A 756 -8.53 7.77 -18.37
N VAL A 757 -9.55 8.23 -17.65
CA VAL A 757 -9.40 8.89 -16.35
C VAL A 757 -9.36 7.80 -15.28
N LEU A 758 -8.36 7.85 -14.41
CA LEU A 758 -8.18 6.88 -13.34
C LEU A 758 -7.99 7.64 -12.02
N ALA A 759 -8.73 7.21 -10.99
CA ALA A 759 -8.56 7.74 -9.65
C ALA A 759 -7.21 7.31 -9.05
N VAL A 760 -6.56 8.22 -8.35
CA VAL A 760 -5.37 7.94 -7.52
C VAL A 760 -5.80 7.06 -6.34
N HIS A 761 -6.88 7.46 -5.66
CA HIS A 761 -7.50 6.72 -4.57
C HIS A 761 -8.72 5.98 -5.10
N THR A 762 -8.73 4.65 -5.07
CA THR A 762 -9.92 3.84 -5.43
C THR A 762 -10.93 3.79 -4.26
N PRO A 763 -12.21 3.42 -4.45
CA PRO A 763 -13.15 3.18 -3.35
C PRO A 763 -12.61 2.24 -2.26
N HIS A 764 -11.81 1.24 -2.66
CA HIS A 764 -11.14 0.35 -1.70
C HIS A 764 -10.10 1.04 -0.79
N SER A 765 -9.72 2.28 -1.10
CA SER A 765 -8.79 3.09 -0.31
C SER A 765 -9.48 3.73 0.89
N CYS A 766 -10.83 3.81 0.91
CA CYS A 766 -11.60 4.32 2.04
C CYS A 766 -11.29 3.55 3.34
N ARG A 767 -11.27 2.21 3.28
CA ARG A 767 -10.90 1.34 4.42
C ARG A 767 -9.50 1.61 4.95
N ALA A 768 -8.51 1.69 4.05
CA ALA A 768 -7.12 1.95 4.43
C ALA A 768 -6.93 3.36 5.01
N THR A 769 -7.63 4.34 4.45
CA THR A 769 -7.66 5.73 4.91
C THR A 769 -8.29 5.84 6.29
N PHE A 770 -9.44 5.20 6.51
CA PHE A 770 -10.12 5.18 7.81
C PHE A 770 -9.24 4.55 8.88
N ALA A 771 -8.68 3.36 8.62
CA ALA A 771 -7.79 2.66 9.55
C ALA A 771 -6.59 3.53 9.94
N THR A 772 -5.95 4.14 8.94
CA THR A 772 -4.75 4.97 9.13
C THR A 772 -5.06 6.28 9.84
N ASN A 773 -6.17 6.96 9.52
CA ASN A 773 -6.51 8.23 10.16
C ASN A 773 -6.87 8.03 11.63
N ARG A 774 -7.60 6.96 11.97
CA ARG A 774 -8.01 6.68 13.36
C ARG A 774 -6.86 6.18 14.24
N GLN A 775 -5.97 5.34 13.69
CA GLN A 775 -4.76 4.89 14.40
C GLN A 775 -3.66 5.98 14.43
N GLY A 776 -3.45 6.70 13.33
CA GLY A 776 -2.42 7.72 13.18
C GLY A 776 -2.60 8.90 14.14
N GLN A 777 -3.84 9.19 14.54
CA GLN A 777 -4.18 10.21 15.53
C GLN A 777 -4.02 9.76 16.99
N GLY A 778 -3.65 8.49 17.24
CA GLY A 778 -3.49 7.92 18.59
C GLY A 778 -4.80 7.84 19.40
N ILE A 779 -5.96 7.92 18.74
CA ILE A 779 -7.28 7.94 19.38
C ILE A 779 -7.76 6.53 19.71
N LEU A 780 -7.54 5.60 18.78
CA LEU A 780 -8.00 4.22 18.89
C LEU A 780 -6.81 3.28 18.79
N GLU A 781 -6.80 2.25 19.64
CA GLU A 781 -5.80 1.20 19.58
C GLU A 781 -6.02 0.35 18.32
N LEU A 782 -4.97 -0.38 17.91
CA LEU A 782 -5.03 -1.20 16.70
C LEU A 782 -6.11 -2.30 16.81
N SER A 783 -6.38 -2.77 18.03
CA SER A 783 -7.47 -3.67 18.39
C SER A 783 -8.85 -3.03 18.19
N ASP A 784 -9.04 -1.78 18.60
CA ASP A 784 -10.31 -1.06 18.43
C ASP A 784 -10.59 -0.82 16.95
N VAL A 785 -9.57 -0.41 16.18
CA VAL A 785 -9.68 -0.27 14.72
C VAL A 785 -9.96 -1.62 14.06
N ALA A 786 -9.37 -2.71 14.55
CA ALA A 786 -9.67 -4.06 14.07
C ALA A 786 -11.15 -4.43 14.31
N ALA A 787 -11.67 -4.15 15.50
CA ALA A 787 -13.06 -4.42 15.87
C ALA A 787 -14.05 -3.62 15.00
N LEU A 788 -13.80 -2.31 14.79
CA LEU A 788 -14.61 -1.46 13.91
C LEU A 788 -14.66 -1.98 12.46
N LEU A 789 -13.54 -2.51 11.96
CA LEU A 789 -13.41 -3.01 10.60
C LEU A 789 -13.83 -4.47 10.43
N GLY A 790 -14.20 -5.14 11.52
CA GLY A 790 -14.53 -6.56 11.54
C GLY A 790 -13.35 -7.45 11.19
N HIS A 791 -12.11 -7.10 11.56
CA HIS A 791 -10.95 -7.99 11.43
C HIS A 791 -10.87 -8.97 12.61
N GLU A 792 -10.57 -10.24 12.33
CA GLU A 792 -10.30 -11.25 13.36
C GLU A 792 -8.86 -11.23 13.85
N ASP A 793 -7.91 -10.85 12.99
CA ASP A 793 -6.48 -10.80 13.29
C ASP A 793 -5.92 -9.37 13.18
N ILE A 794 -5.17 -8.95 14.20
CA ILE A 794 -4.47 -7.67 14.30
C ILE A 794 -3.46 -7.49 13.15
N ALA A 795 -2.86 -8.58 12.66
CA ALA A 795 -1.95 -8.52 11.51
C ALA A 795 -2.66 -8.01 10.24
N THR A 796 -3.95 -8.32 10.09
CA THR A 796 -4.78 -7.82 8.99
C THR A 796 -4.99 -6.31 9.08
N THR A 797 -5.21 -5.77 10.28
CA THR A 797 -5.30 -4.30 10.49
C THR A 797 -3.96 -3.62 10.19
N THR A 798 -2.86 -4.21 10.63
CA THR A 798 -1.49 -3.73 10.36
C THR A 798 -1.18 -3.63 8.86
N HIS A 799 -1.75 -4.54 8.06
CA HIS A 799 -1.61 -4.53 6.60
C HIS A 799 -2.30 -3.31 5.93
N TYR A 800 -3.34 -2.75 6.56
CA TYR A 800 -4.08 -1.58 6.05
C TYR A 800 -3.57 -0.23 6.56
N THR A 801 -2.70 -0.23 7.57
CA THR A 801 -2.16 0.99 8.17
C THR A 801 -0.90 1.43 7.42
N LYS A 802 -0.90 2.61 6.80
CA LYS A 802 0.31 3.23 6.25
C LYS A 802 0.49 4.62 6.82
N PHE A 803 1.53 4.82 7.60
CA PHE A 803 1.88 6.16 8.04
C PHE A 803 2.31 7.01 6.85
N SER A 804 1.81 8.24 6.74
CA SER A 804 2.32 9.21 5.77
C SER A 804 3.76 9.60 6.13
N GLY A 805 4.52 10.15 5.17
CA GLY A 805 5.86 10.68 5.43
C GLY A 805 5.87 11.72 6.56
N GLU A 806 4.88 12.60 6.59
CA GLU A 806 4.65 13.57 7.67
C GLU A 806 4.36 12.90 9.01
N GLN A 807 3.53 11.86 9.07
CA GLN A 807 3.25 11.13 10.31
C GLN A 807 4.45 10.32 10.80
N LEU A 808 5.25 9.78 9.89
CA LEU A 808 6.54 9.15 10.20
C LEU A 808 7.53 10.20 10.68
N GLN A 809 7.54 11.41 10.11
CA GLN A 809 8.40 12.51 10.54
C GLN A 809 7.99 13.08 11.89
N GLU A 810 6.68 13.24 12.16
CA GLU A 810 6.15 13.59 13.49
C GLU A 810 6.48 12.51 14.52
N ARG A 811 6.36 11.23 14.15
CA ARG A 811 6.73 10.11 15.03
C ARG A 811 8.24 9.97 15.21
N LEU A 812 9.03 10.28 14.18
CA LEU A 812 10.49 10.31 14.25
C LEU A 812 10.94 11.52 15.07
N GLN A 813 10.30 12.68 14.96
CA GLN A 813 10.54 13.83 15.84
C GLN A 813 10.13 13.52 17.27
N GLN A 814 8.99 12.87 17.49
CA GLN A 814 8.57 12.42 18.83
C GLN A 814 9.56 11.39 19.41
N SER A 815 9.97 10.43 18.60
CA SER A 815 10.98 9.42 18.97
C SER A 815 12.37 10.03 19.17
N ASP A 816 12.75 11.04 18.38
CA ASP A 816 14.00 11.80 18.54
C ASP A 816 13.96 12.65 19.81
N VAL A 817 12.80 13.22 20.17
CA VAL A 817 12.59 13.93 21.44
C VAL A 817 12.63 12.94 22.62
N GLU A 818 12.22 11.69 22.43
CA GLU A 818 12.32 10.61 23.42
C GLU A 818 13.74 10.02 23.53
N LEU A 819 14.52 9.97 22.44
CA LEU A 819 15.89 9.44 22.38
C LEU A 819 16.98 10.45 22.72
N LEU A 820 16.81 11.71 22.28
CA LEU A 820 17.72 12.84 22.51
C LEU A 820 17.25 13.73 23.67
N GLY A 821 16.07 13.46 24.22
CA GLY A 821 15.61 14.05 25.46
C GLY A 821 16.51 13.57 26.58
N ASP A 822 17.39 14.46 27.03
CA ASP A 822 18.35 14.25 28.08
C ASP A 822 17.69 13.52 29.27
N TYR A 823 18.12 12.28 29.56
CA TYR A 823 17.62 11.49 30.70
C TYR A 823 17.92 12.16 32.06
N SER A 824 18.56 13.33 32.05
CA SER A 824 18.82 14.23 33.17
C SER A 824 17.56 14.93 33.72
N ILE A 825 16.40 14.88 33.04
CA ILE A 825 15.15 15.51 33.53
C ILE A 825 14.57 14.78 34.77
N PHE A 826 15.03 13.57 35.08
CA PHE A 826 14.65 12.88 36.33
C PHE A 826 15.52 13.30 37.54
N ASP A 827 16.59 14.06 37.35
CA ASP A 827 17.56 14.42 38.39
C ASP A 827 17.53 15.91 38.81
N VAL A 828 16.72 16.74 38.14
CA VAL A 828 16.51 18.15 38.53
C VAL A 828 15.11 18.29 39.11
N GLY A 829 15.02 18.83 40.33
CA GLY A 829 13.79 18.92 41.12
C GLY A 829 12.52 19.25 40.32
N PHE A 830 11.46 18.51 40.64
CA PHE A 830 10.10 18.46 40.06
C PHE A 830 9.35 19.80 39.82
N GLU A 831 9.98 20.97 39.99
CA GLU A 831 9.34 22.28 39.97
C GLU A 831 9.36 22.99 38.59
N GLY A 832 10.11 22.46 37.61
CA GLY A 832 10.39 23.17 36.34
C GLY A 832 9.40 23.00 35.17
N VAL A 833 8.70 21.86 35.06
CA VAL A 833 8.02 21.45 33.80
C VAL A 833 6.53 21.85 33.72
N HIS A 834 5.87 22.06 34.87
CA HIS A 834 4.43 22.31 34.93
C HIS A 834 4.11 23.77 35.29
N ILE A 835 3.18 24.38 34.56
CA ILE A 835 2.69 25.75 34.80
C ILE A 835 1.41 25.68 35.63
N ARG A 836 1.30 26.55 36.64
CA ARG A 836 0.12 26.69 37.52
C ARG A 836 -0.54 28.06 37.32
N PRO A 837 -1.30 28.24 36.21
CA PRO A 837 -1.94 29.52 35.90
C PRO A 837 -3.03 29.90 36.91
N ASP A 838 -3.50 28.94 37.72
CA ASP A 838 -4.50 29.11 38.78
C ASP A 838 -3.96 29.83 40.02
N LYS A 839 -2.64 29.85 40.25
CA LYS A 839 -2.07 30.36 41.49
C LYS A 839 -2.02 31.89 41.51
N PRO A 840 -2.26 32.54 42.68
CA PRO A 840 -2.27 34.00 42.79
C PRO A 840 -0.95 34.67 42.36
N ASP A 841 0.16 33.95 42.46
CA ASP A 841 1.50 34.43 42.13
C ASP A 841 1.93 34.12 40.68
N SER A 842 1.07 33.47 39.88
CA SER A 842 1.34 33.14 38.48
C SER A 842 1.46 34.41 37.62
N ALA A 843 2.21 34.32 36.51
CA ALA A 843 2.34 35.43 35.57
C ALA A 843 0.96 35.86 35.03
N LEU A 844 0.09 34.89 34.75
CA LEU A 844 -1.27 35.11 34.28
C LEU A 844 -2.10 35.94 35.26
N VAL A 845 -2.19 35.55 36.53
CA VAL A 845 -3.04 36.22 37.52
C VAL A 845 -2.51 37.63 37.85
N LYS A 846 -1.18 37.78 37.96
CA LYS A 846 -0.54 39.08 38.20
C LYS A 846 -0.75 40.04 37.02
N SER A 847 -0.54 39.58 35.79
CA SER A 847 -0.77 40.37 34.57
C SER A 847 -2.25 40.76 34.46
N PHE A 848 -3.15 39.79 34.65
CA PHE A 848 -4.60 40.01 34.52
C PHE A 848 -5.13 41.01 35.54
N SER A 849 -4.60 40.99 36.77
CA SER A 849 -5.01 41.92 37.84
C SER A 849 -4.56 43.37 37.59
N LYS A 850 -3.47 43.56 36.83
CA LYS A 850 -2.95 44.89 36.48
C LYS A 850 -3.55 45.46 35.20
N ASN A 851 -3.61 44.65 34.14
CA ASN A 851 -4.13 45.06 32.84
C ASN A 851 -4.84 43.90 32.14
N ARG A 852 -6.17 43.87 32.23
CA ARG A 852 -6.99 42.81 31.64
C ARG A 852 -6.88 42.76 30.12
N GLU A 853 -7.00 43.90 29.44
CA GLU A 853 -6.99 43.95 27.97
C GLU A 853 -5.63 43.58 27.39
N GLY A 854 -4.56 44.13 27.97
CA GLY A 854 -3.19 43.77 27.60
C GLY A 854 -2.90 42.29 27.82
N THR A 855 -3.39 41.72 28.93
CA THR A 855 -3.22 40.29 29.24
C THR A 855 -3.96 39.40 28.26
N VAL A 856 -5.20 39.75 27.89
CA VAL A 856 -6.00 39.02 26.90
C VAL A 856 -5.26 38.90 25.57
N ALA A 857 -4.62 39.99 25.12
CA ALA A 857 -3.84 40.01 23.89
C ALA A 857 -2.51 39.24 24.02
N ALA A 858 -1.75 39.49 25.10
CA ALA A 858 -0.42 38.91 25.32
C ALA A 858 -0.44 37.39 25.55
N PHE A 859 -1.47 36.88 26.24
CA PHE A 859 -1.63 35.45 26.54
C PHE A 859 -2.50 34.71 25.51
N LYS A 860 -2.98 35.41 24.46
CA LYS A 860 -3.81 34.88 23.37
C LYS A 860 -5.03 34.12 23.87
N PHE A 861 -5.92 34.84 24.54
CA PHE A 861 -7.15 34.26 25.07
C PHE A 861 -8.12 33.82 23.97
N MET A 862 -8.77 32.68 24.17
CA MET A 862 -9.85 32.16 23.33
C MET A 862 -10.97 31.54 24.17
N PRO A 863 -12.24 31.65 23.75
CA PRO A 863 -13.33 30.86 24.33
C PRO A 863 -13.23 29.40 23.88
N SER A 864 -13.88 28.46 24.58
CA SER A 864 -14.02 27.10 24.04
C SER A 864 -14.77 27.12 22.71
N LEU A 865 -14.32 26.31 21.75
CA LEU A 865 -15.05 26.08 20.51
C LEU A 865 -16.26 25.17 20.80
N THR A 866 -17.46 25.62 20.42
CA THR A 866 -18.69 24.82 20.48
C THR A 866 -18.71 23.78 19.37
N LEU A 867 -19.08 22.54 19.69
CA LEU A 867 -19.21 21.43 18.72
C LEU A 867 -20.48 21.51 17.86
N TRP A 868 -21.36 22.48 18.13
CA TRP A 868 -22.69 22.63 17.51
C TRP A 868 -22.71 23.68 16.38
N SER A 869 -23.65 23.52 15.44
CA SER A 869 -23.86 24.41 14.29
C SER A 869 -24.18 25.85 14.73
N ILE A 870 -23.76 26.82 13.92
CA ILE A 870 -23.87 28.27 14.07
C ILE A 870 -25.31 28.79 13.87
N GLU A 871 -26.34 27.94 13.97
CA GLU A 871 -27.72 28.34 13.67
C GLU A 871 -28.51 28.93 14.86
N ASP A 872 -27.93 28.95 16.07
CA ASP A 872 -28.58 29.56 17.22
C ASP A 872 -28.12 31.02 17.42
N GLU A 873 -28.88 31.98 16.89
CA GLU A 873 -28.73 33.43 17.13
C GLU A 873 -28.72 33.79 18.64
N LYS A 874 -29.23 32.91 19.51
CA LYS A 874 -29.22 33.07 20.98
C LYS A 874 -27.83 32.95 21.64
N LEU A 875 -26.80 32.47 20.93
CA LEU A 875 -25.43 32.38 21.47
C LEU A 875 -24.70 33.73 21.54
N ASN A 876 -25.20 34.76 20.83
CA ASN A 876 -24.61 36.10 20.88
C ASN A 876 -24.89 36.87 22.19
N GLU A 877 -25.75 36.37 23.07
CA GLU A 877 -26.06 37.05 24.35
C GLU A 877 -25.02 36.81 25.45
N HIS A 878 -24.10 35.85 25.30
CA HIS A 878 -23.14 35.49 26.34
C HIS A 878 -21.70 35.41 25.81
N ASN A 879 -21.13 36.56 25.42
CA ASN A 879 -19.74 36.65 24.99
C ASN A 879 -18.79 36.48 26.19
N GLY A 880 -18.23 35.28 26.38
CA GLY A 880 -17.31 34.95 27.47
C GLY A 880 -16.09 35.87 27.56
N LEU A 881 -15.65 36.45 26.43
CA LEU A 881 -14.56 37.42 26.40
C LEU A 881 -14.98 38.79 26.95
N GLU A 882 -16.21 39.24 26.69
CA GLU A 882 -16.76 40.48 27.26
C GLU A 882 -16.98 40.34 28.76
N LEU A 883 -17.53 39.21 29.21
CA LEU A 883 -17.68 38.92 30.63
C LEU A 883 -16.31 38.88 31.35
N LEU A 884 -15.28 38.37 30.69
CA LEU A 884 -13.92 38.36 31.22
C LEU A 884 -13.32 39.78 31.32
N LYS A 885 -13.58 40.65 30.33
CA LYS A 885 -13.07 42.03 30.32
C LYS A 885 -13.81 42.93 31.31
N GLY A 886 -15.14 42.88 31.32
CA GLY A 886 -16.01 43.79 32.08
C GLY A 886 -16.48 43.27 33.45
N GLY A 887 -16.39 41.96 33.72
CA GLY A 887 -16.91 41.36 34.97
C GLY A 887 -16.10 41.70 36.22
N PRO A 888 -16.70 41.73 37.42
CA PRO A 888 -15.98 42.00 38.66
C PRO A 888 -14.99 40.87 38.98
N MET A 889 -13.79 41.21 39.50
CA MET A 889 -12.77 40.21 39.86
C MET A 889 -13.29 39.15 40.84
N SER A 890 -14.26 39.49 41.68
CA SER A 890 -14.92 38.57 42.62
C SER A 890 -15.63 37.40 41.94
N HIS A 891 -16.08 37.55 40.69
CA HIS A 891 -16.75 36.51 39.91
C HIS A 891 -15.81 35.73 39.00
N ILE A 892 -14.57 36.20 38.80
CA ILE A 892 -13.60 35.50 37.95
C ILE A 892 -12.89 34.43 38.79
N ARG A 893 -12.85 33.20 38.28
CA ARG A 893 -12.14 32.07 38.89
C ARG A 893 -11.07 31.54 37.95
N PHE A 894 -9.83 31.55 38.41
CA PHE A 894 -8.70 30.97 37.69
C PHE A 894 -8.59 29.49 38.03
N ARG A 895 -8.61 28.65 36.99
CA ARG A 895 -8.41 27.19 37.11
C ARG A 895 -7.18 26.78 36.33
N GLU A 896 -6.73 25.56 36.60
CA GLU A 896 -5.53 25.01 36.00
C GLU A 896 -5.65 24.97 34.47
N THR A 897 -6.86 24.69 33.93
CA THR A 897 -7.10 24.50 32.49
C THR A 897 -7.78 25.67 31.78
N HIS A 898 -8.39 26.60 32.52
CA HIS A 898 -9.19 27.70 31.98
C HIS A 898 -9.47 28.76 33.04
N ILE A 899 -10.09 29.87 32.64
CA ILE A 899 -10.66 30.88 33.51
C ILE A 899 -12.19 30.87 33.33
N CYS A 900 -12.90 30.82 34.45
CA CYS A 900 -14.36 30.88 34.48
C CYS A 900 -14.80 32.31 34.83
N PRO A 901 -15.49 33.03 33.92
CA PRO A 901 -15.96 34.40 34.18
C PRO A 901 -17.23 34.47 35.04
N VAL A 902 -17.91 33.33 35.26
CA VAL A 902 -19.20 33.23 35.99
C VAL A 902 -19.07 32.51 37.34
N GLY A 903 -17.91 32.57 37.98
CA GLY A 903 -17.76 32.13 39.37
C GLY A 903 -17.92 30.63 39.61
N GLU A 904 -17.91 29.80 38.57
CA GLU A 904 -18.23 28.36 38.58
C GLU A 904 -19.69 28.01 38.87
N GLU A 905 -20.57 29.02 38.84
CA GLU A 905 -22.02 28.84 38.84
C GLU A 905 -22.46 28.66 37.38
N CYS A 906 -22.54 27.40 36.93
CA CYS A 906 -22.88 27.10 35.53
C CYS A 906 -24.32 27.53 35.21
N PRO A 907 -24.55 28.44 34.25
CA PRO A 907 -25.89 28.83 33.83
C PRO A 907 -26.71 27.62 33.34
N SER A 908 -28.01 27.58 33.64
CA SER A 908 -28.86 26.41 33.36
C SER A 908 -28.97 26.10 31.88
N ASP A 909 -29.04 27.13 31.03
CA ASP A 909 -29.03 27.04 29.57
C ASP A 909 -27.72 26.44 29.03
N ILE A 910 -26.60 26.73 29.67
CA ILE A 910 -25.31 26.14 29.32
C ILE A 910 -25.22 24.68 29.79
N VAL A 911 -25.71 24.35 31.00
CA VAL A 911 -25.72 22.98 31.54
C VAL A 911 -26.58 22.05 30.69
N GLU A 912 -27.77 22.48 30.29
CA GLU A 912 -28.67 21.73 29.42
C GLU A 912 -28.00 21.36 28.09
N ARG A 913 -27.18 22.27 27.54
CA ARG A 913 -26.50 22.08 26.24
C ARG A 913 -25.22 21.24 26.31
N ILE A 914 -24.45 21.35 27.39
CA ILE A 914 -23.20 20.58 27.56
C ILE A 914 -23.43 19.24 28.27
N GLY A 915 -24.68 18.97 28.69
CA GLY A 915 -25.16 17.71 29.28
C GLY A 915 -24.85 17.53 30.76
N ALA A 916 -23.86 18.24 31.32
CA ALA A 916 -23.53 18.19 32.74
C ALA A 916 -22.80 19.46 33.21
N PRO A 917 -22.94 19.86 34.50
CA PRO A 917 -22.19 20.99 35.03
C PRO A 917 -20.67 20.75 34.98
N LYS A 918 -19.90 21.83 34.91
CA LYS A 918 -18.42 21.84 34.95
C LYS A 918 -17.71 21.06 33.82
N ARG A 919 -18.39 20.85 32.68
CA ARG A 919 -17.78 20.31 31.44
C ARG A 919 -17.10 21.42 30.63
N CYS A 920 -16.07 22.02 31.23
CA CYS A 920 -15.45 23.25 30.73
C CYS A 920 -14.67 23.08 29.41
N GLY A 921 -14.46 21.85 28.94
CA GLY A 921 -13.86 21.58 27.63
C GLY A 921 -14.70 22.10 26.46
N ILE A 922 -16.02 22.04 26.61
CA ILE A 922 -17.03 22.42 25.60
C ILE A 922 -17.88 23.64 26.02
N CYS A 923 -17.60 24.21 27.19
CA CYS A 923 -18.33 25.37 27.71
C CYS A 923 -17.92 26.66 26.97
N PRO A 924 -18.84 27.38 26.32
CA PRO A 924 -18.52 28.59 25.56
C PRO A 924 -17.99 29.73 26.44
N LEU A 925 -18.31 29.72 27.74
CA LEU A 925 -17.85 30.73 28.70
C LEU A 925 -16.44 30.47 29.24
N ALA A 926 -15.91 29.24 29.10
CA ALA A 926 -14.60 28.88 29.62
C ALA A 926 -13.50 29.49 28.75
N MET A 927 -12.76 30.45 29.32
CA MET A 927 -11.71 31.19 28.62
C MET A 927 -10.36 30.51 28.82
N LYS A 928 -9.63 30.28 27.72
CA LYS A 928 -8.36 29.53 27.71
C LYS A 928 -7.27 30.38 27.09
N CYS A 929 -6.02 30.12 27.45
CA CYS A 929 -4.86 30.88 26.98
C CYS A 929 -3.65 29.95 26.91
N ILE A 930 -2.54 30.39 26.32
CA ILE A 930 -1.37 29.54 26.05
C ILE A 930 -0.75 28.93 27.32
N ASP A 931 -0.81 29.61 28.46
CA ASP A 931 -0.29 29.08 29.74
C ASP A 931 -1.10 27.90 30.30
N HIS A 932 -2.34 27.71 29.83
CA HIS A 932 -3.16 26.56 30.21
C HIS A 932 -2.79 25.28 29.44
N LEU A 933 -1.97 25.36 28.38
CA LEU A 933 -1.63 24.21 27.51
C LEU A 933 -1.15 22.97 28.29
N PRO A 934 -0.23 23.07 29.28
CA PRO A 934 0.22 21.89 30.02
C PRO A 934 -0.90 21.22 30.83
N ALA A 935 -1.74 22.02 31.47
CA ALA A 935 -2.88 21.52 32.25
C ALA A 935 -4.00 20.97 31.36
N ILE A 936 -4.25 21.57 30.18
CA ILE A 936 -5.19 21.05 29.19
C ILE A 936 -4.73 19.67 28.71
N SER A 937 -3.43 19.51 28.45
CA SER A 937 -2.86 18.21 28.08
C SER A 937 -3.05 17.15 29.17
N ALA A 938 -2.77 17.51 30.43
CA ALA A 938 -3.00 16.63 31.59
C ALA A 938 -4.49 16.26 31.74
N LYS A 939 -5.40 17.21 31.51
CA LYS A 939 -6.85 16.99 31.56
C LYS A 939 -7.32 16.04 30.47
N ARG A 940 -6.77 16.14 29.25
CA ARG A 940 -7.04 15.18 28.17
C ARG A 940 -6.59 13.78 28.56
N ASN A 941 -5.40 13.63 29.13
CA ASN A 941 -4.88 12.33 29.55
C ASN A 941 -5.74 11.71 30.66
N GLN A 942 -6.20 12.52 31.63
CA GLN A 942 -7.18 12.10 32.64
C GLN A 942 -8.49 11.59 32.01
N LEU A 943 -9.04 12.30 31.02
CA LEU A 943 -10.28 11.90 30.34
C LEU A 943 -10.10 10.63 29.51
N VAL A 944 -8.98 10.49 28.77
CA VAL A 944 -8.65 9.26 28.04
C VAL A 944 -8.55 8.06 28.98
N GLU A 945 -7.90 8.24 30.14
CA GLU A 945 -7.79 7.21 31.17
C GLU A 945 -9.18 6.81 31.71
N ARG A 946 -10.04 7.79 32.01
CA ARG A 946 -11.40 7.55 32.51
C ARG A 946 -12.27 6.85 31.47
N VAL A 947 -12.21 7.26 30.21
CA VAL A 947 -12.93 6.61 29.09
C VAL A 947 -12.51 5.15 28.95
N ARG A 948 -11.20 4.86 29.00
CA ARG A 948 -10.68 3.48 28.97
C ARG A 948 -11.19 2.65 30.14
N TYR A 949 -11.21 3.23 31.35
CA TYR A 949 -11.72 2.56 32.54
C TYR A 949 -13.22 2.24 32.41
N LEU A 950 -14.04 3.21 32.00
CA LEU A 950 -15.48 3.02 31.84
C LEU A 950 -15.80 2.01 30.75
N HIS A 951 -15.05 1.99 29.63
CA HIS A 951 -15.16 0.94 28.62
C HIS A 951 -14.86 -0.46 29.18
N GLY A 952 -13.80 -0.60 29.98
CA GLY A 952 -13.45 -1.87 30.63
C GLY A 952 -14.45 -2.29 31.72
N GLN A 953 -15.05 -1.33 32.43
CA GLN A 953 -16.14 -1.59 33.38
C GLN A 953 -17.38 -2.08 32.63
N ARG A 954 -17.78 -1.40 31.55
CA ARG A 954 -18.90 -1.78 30.71
C ARG A 954 -18.72 -3.20 30.13
N GLY A 955 -17.55 -3.54 29.60
CA GLY A 955 -17.29 -4.89 29.07
C GLY A 955 -17.46 -5.97 30.13
N ARG A 956 -17.09 -5.70 31.40
CA ARG A 956 -17.35 -6.61 32.52
C ARG A 956 -18.84 -6.73 32.87
N MET A 957 -19.57 -5.61 32.83
CA MET A 957 -21.02 -5.59 33.06
C MET A 957 -21.80 -6.31 31.94
N GLU A 958 -21.35 -6.20 30.69
CA GLU A 958 -21.92 -6.94 29.55
C GLU A 958 -21.71 -8.45 29.70
N VAL A 959 -20.51 -8.89 30.12
CA VAL A 959 -20.24 -10.30 30.43
C VAL A 959 -21.07 -10.80 31.61
N ALA A 960 -21.25 -9.96 32.64
CA ALA A 960 -22.07 -10.25 33.81
C ALA A 960 -23.59 -10.18 33.55
N ARG A 961 -24.01 -9.75 32.35
CA ARG A 961 -25.42 -9.59 31.94
C ARG A 961 -26.21 -8.63 32.83
N GLU A 962 -25.57 -7.53 33.21
CA GLU A 962 -26.22 -6.45 33.96
C GLU A 962 -27.38 -5.81 33.18
N PRO A 963 -28.37 -5.21 33.85
CA PRO A 963 -29.53 -4.57 33.20
C PRO A 963 -29.14 -3.45 32.23
N ALA A 964 -29.90 -3.33 31.12
CA ALA A 964 -29.67 -2.31 30.09
C ALA A 964 -29.60 -0.86 30.63
N PRO A 965 -30.47 -0.40 31.56
CA PRO A 965 -30.36 0.95 32.11
C PRO A 965 -29.03 1.23 32.83
N SER A 966 -28.43 0.20 33.44
CA SER A 966 -27.13 0.32 34.10
C SER A 966 -25.98 0.40 33.10
N LEU A 967 -26.10 -0.28 31.95
CA LEU A 967 -25.14 -0.18 30.85
C LEU A 967 -25.24 1.18 30.14
N ASP A 968 -26.46 1.68 29.96
CA ASP A 968 -26.74 2.98 29.33
C ASP A 968 -26.21 4.13 30.17
N ALA A 969 -26.37 4.09 31.50
CA ALA A 969 -25.80 5.11 32.39
C ALA A 969 -24.27 5.21 32.28
N VAL A 970 -23.56 4.08 32.18
CA VAL A 970 -22.10 4.06 31.97
C VAL A 970 -21.74 4.58 30.57
N TRP A 971 -22.59 4.31 29.58
CA TRP A 971 -22.40 4.80 28.23
C TRP A 971 -22.60 6.32 28.10
N ASP A 972 -23.62 6.87 28.75
CA ASP A 972 -23.86 8.31 28.80
C ASP A 972 -22.66 9.04 29.44
N GLU A 973 -22.08 8.46 30.49
CA GLU A 973 -20.87 9.00 31.12
C GLU A 973 -19.65 8.96 30.17
N ILE A 974 -19.48 7.87 29.40
CA ILE A 974 -18.46 7.76 28.35
C ILE A 974 -18.67 8.85 27.28
N GLN A 975 -19.91 9.05 26.83
CA GLN A 975 -20.23 10.07 25.81
C GLN A 975 -19.92 11.48 26.30
N LEU A 976 -20.30 11.80 27.54
CA LEU A 976 -19.98 13.10 28.15
C LEU A 976 -18.47 13.34 28.27
N ASP A 977 -17.71 12.33 28.68
CA ASP A 977 -16.25 12.43 28.80
C ASP A 977 -15.56 12.54 27.43
N ILE A 978 -16.06 11.85 26.39
CA ILE A 978 -15.58 11.98 25.01
C ILE A 978 -15.86 13.38 24.46
N ASN A 979 -17.06 13.91 24.67
CA ASN A 979 -17.42 15.26 24.21
C ASN A 979 -16.54 16.32 24.88
N GLU A 980 -16.32 16.20 26.19
CA GLU A 980 -15.41 17.09 26.90
C GLU A 980 -13.96 16.96 26.38
N LEU A 981 -13.49 15.73 26.14
CA LEU A 981 -12.15 15.44 25.59
C LEU A 981 -11.95 16.08 24.21
N LEU A 982 -12.97 16.02 23.33
CA LEU A 982 -12.93 16.66 22.02
C LEU A 982 -12.82 18.19 22.16
N GLY A 983 -13.61 18.80 23.04
CA GLY A 983 -13.53 20.24 23.30
C GLY A 983 -12.14 20.68 23.80
N TRP A 984 -11.54 19.91 24.70
CA TRP A 984 -10.16 20.16 25.14
C TRP A 984 -9.13 20.00 24.03
N ARG A 985 -9.30 19.00 23.16
CA ARG A 985 -8.40 18.77 22.03
C ARG A 985 -8.43 19.91 21.01
N PHE A 986 -9.62 20.38 20.64
CA PHE A 986 -9.76 21.53 19.73
C PHE A 986 -9.14 22.79 20.33
N SER A 987 -9.36 23.02 21.64
CA SER A 987 -8.77 24.15 22.34
C SER A 987 -7.24 24.10 22.33
N GLU A 988 -6.66 22.93 22.55
CA GLU A 988 -5.21 22.74 22.49
C GLU A 988 -4.64 22.99 21.08
N GLU A 989 -5.30 22.51 20.03
CA GLU A 989 -4.85 22.71 18.64
C GLU A 989 -4.79 24.19 18.27
N VAL A 990 -5.82 24.97 18.64
CA VAL A 990 -5.86 26.41 18.41
C VAL A 990 -4.77 27.14 19.21
N LEU A 991 -4.65 26.84 20.51
CA LEU A 991 -3.64 27.47 21.37
C LEU A 991 -2.20 27.15 20.92
N ARG A 992 -1.95 25.96 20.37
CA ARG A 992 -0.66 25.60 19.77
C ARG A 992 -0.37 26.41 18.50
N GLY A 993 -1.37 26.63 17.66
CA GLY A 993 -1.25 27.53 16.51
C GLY A 993 -0.86 28.95 16.95
N MET A 994 -1.55 29.48 17.96
CA MET A 994 -1.28 30.80 18.52
C MET A 994 0.13 30.90 19.16
N LEU A 995 0.61 29.84 19.83
CA LEU A 995 1.97 29.79 20.38
C LEU A 995 3.02 29.79 19.27
N ALA A 996 2.82 29.02 18.20
CA ALA A 996 3.73 28.96 17.06
C ALA A 996 3.82 30.30 16.31
N GLU A 997 2.71 31.05 16.22
CA GLU A 997 2.70 32.41 15.65
C GLU A 997 3.59 33.37 16.49
N ILE A 998 3.56 33.27 17.82
CA ILE A 998 4.42 34.05 18.71
C ILE A 998 5.90 33.70 18.48
N GLU A 999 6.22 32.41 18.34
CA GLU A 999 7.60 31.95 18.11
C GLU A 999 8.14 32.37 16.72
N GLN A 1000 7.29 32.35 15.69
CA GLN A 1000 7.68 32.67 14.31
C GLN A 1000 7.78 34.17 14.02
N SER A 1001 6.99 35.00 14.69
CA SER A 1001 6.94 36.45 14.44
C SER A 1001 8.24 37.19 14.78
N GLY A 1002 9.21 36.53 15.42
CA GLY A 1002 10.56 37.08 15.62
C GLY A 1002 10.61 38.33 16.51
N ASP A 1003 9.48 38.75 17.08
CA ASP A 1003 9.33 39.98 17.87
C ASP A 1003 9.90 39.81 19.29
N SER A 1004 10.98 39.03 19.42
CA SER A 1004 11.66 38.76 20.69
C SER A 1004 12.28 40.01 21.31
N ALA A 1005 12.43 41.09 20.53
CA ALA A 1005 13.03 42.36 20.94
C ALA A 1005 12.05 43.36 21.58
N SER A 1006 10.73 43.25 21.37
CA SER A 1006 9.74 44.18 21.94
C SER A 1006 9.26 43.81 23.37
N TYR A 1007 9.60 42.61 23.86
CA TYR A 1007 9.11 42.06 25.14
C TYR A 1007 10.10 42.20 26.31
N ILE A 1008 10.73 43.35 26.48
CA ILE A 1008 11.65 43.61 27.62
C ILE A 1008 10.89 44.13 28.85
N HIS A 1009 9.72 43.60 29.25
CA HIS A 1009 9.11 43.97 30.54
C HIS A 1009 8.29 42.83 31.17
N VAL A 1010 8.77 42.34 32.34
CA VAL A 1010 8.13 41.79 33.58
C VAL A 1010 6.81 40.97 33.56
N GLU A 1011 6.07 40.82 32.45
CA GLU A 1011 4.70 40.23 32.44
C GLU A 1011 4.47 39.23 31.28
N ARG A 1012 5.49 38.43 30.95
CA ARG A 1012 5.41 37.40 29.88
C ARG A 1012 4.61 36.15 30.32
N PRO A 1013 3.90 35.48 29.40
CA PRO A 1013 3.34 34.14 29.64
C PRO A 1013 4.41 33.14 30.10
N ASP A 1014 4.10 32.35 31.12
CA ASP A 1014 5.05 31.43 31.73
C ASP A 1014 5.51 30.34 30.76
N ILE A 1015 4.66 29.93 29.81
CA ILE A 1015 5.01 28.93 28.81
C ILE A 1015 6.09 29.41 27.84
N VAL A 1016 6.04 30.70 27.50
CA VAL A 1016 7.04 31.36 26.66
C VAL A 1016 8.31 31.64 27.46
N ARG A 1017 8.17 32.13 28.69
CA ARG A 1017 9.31 32.44 29.58
C ARG A 1017 10.17 31.22 29.88
N ARG A 1018 9.55 30.06 30.07
CA ARG A 1018 10.22 28.81 30.44
C ARG A 1018 10.62 27.96 29.25
N HIS A 1019 10.39 28.43 28.01
CA HIS A 1019 10.62 27.67 26.77
C HIS A 1019 10.06 26.24 26.83
N LEU A 1020 8.88 26.08 27.45
CA LEU A 1020 8.32 24.76 27.70
C LEU A 1020 7.65 24.22 26.43
N LEU A 1021 8.32 23.27 25.78
CA LEU A 1021 7.66 22.38 24.83
C LEU A 1021 6.81 21.38 25.59
N THR A 1022 5.52 21.27 25.26
CA THR A 1022 4.67 20.23 25.86
C THR A 1022 5.16 18.88 25.38
N VAL A 1023 5.79 18.10 26.27
CA VAL A 1023 6.25 16.75 25.95
C VAL A 1023 5.04 15.82 25.92
N THR A 1024 4.39 15.68 24.76
CA THR A 1024 3.48 14.56 24.53
C THR A 1024 4.31 13.31 24.23
N ARG A 1025 4.67 12.54 25.26
CA ARG A 1025 5.31 11.23 25.14
C ARG A 1025 4.30 10.21 24.59
N LYS A 1026 4.74 9.24 23.78
CA LYS A 1026 3.95 8.04 23.44
C LYS A 1026 4.80 6.81 23.76
N CYS A 1027 4.28 5.68 24.23
CA CYS A 1027 3.08 5.29 24.98
C CYS A 1027 3.29 3.79 25.24
N ASP A 1028 4.35 3.42 25.97
CA ASP A 1028 4.28 2.19 26.75
C ASP A 1028 3.29 2.40 27.91
N ARG A 1029 2.61 1.35 28.34
CA ARG A 1029 1.67 1.40 29.48
C ARG A 1029 2.36 1.96 30.73
N THR A 1030 3.66 1.68 30.86
CA THR A 1030 4.53 2.17 31.93
C THR A 1030 4.78 3.67 31.83
N GLU A 1031 5.09 4.18 30.63
CA GLU A 1031 5.37 5.60 30.40
C GLU A 1031 4.12 6.46 30.56
N PHE A 1032 2.98 5.99 30.05
CA PHE A 1032 1.70 6.65 30.26
C PHE A 1032 1.38 6.74 31.75
N LEU A 1033 1.65 5.67 32.52
CA LEU A 1033 1.47 5.69 33.97
C LEU A 1033 2.42 6.67 34.67
N LEU A 1034 3.71 6.69 34.32
CA LEU A 1034 4.69 7.63 34.89
C LEU A 1034 4.33 9.09 34.58
N GLN A 1035 3.89 9.36 33.36
CA GLN A 1035 3.38 10.68 32.96
C GLN A 1035 2.14 11.06 33.78
N ARG A 1036 1.17 10.16 33.93
CA ARG A 1036 -0.03 10.40 34.74
C ARG A 1036 0.29 10.62 36.22
N LEU A 1037 1.33 9.98 36.76
CA LEU A 1037 1.82 10.22 38.13
C LEU A 1037 2.42 11.63 38.26
N ALA A 1038 3.25 12.05 37.31
CA ALA A 1038 3.82 13.40 37.29
C ALA A 1038 2.73 14.48 37.15
N GLU A 1039 1.78 14.28 36.23
CA GLU A 1039 0.63 15.17 36.04
C GLU A 1039 -0.27 15.24 37.27
N SER A 1040 -0.48 14.12 37.98
CA SER A 1040 -1.30 14.09 39.20
C SER A 1040 -0.60 14.80 40.37
N ASN A 1041 0.73 14.76 40.44
CA ASN A 1041 1.49 15.55 41.40
C ASN A 1041 1.40 17.06 41.08
N ALA A 1042 1.51 17.44 39.80
CA ALA A 1042 1.45 18.83 39.37
C ALA A 1042 0.04 19.43 39.45
N TYR A 1043 -0.98 18.64 39.12
CA TYR A 1043 -2.40 19.01 39.10
C TYR A 1043 -3.21 18.02 39.95
N PRO A 1044 -3.21 18.16 41.29
CA PRO A 1044 -3.90 17.22 42.18
C PRO A 1044 -5.39 17.03 41.89
N SER A 1045 -6.05 18.06 41.36
CA SER A 1045 -7.45 18.03 40.91
C SER A 1045 -7.72 17.07 39.74
N MET A 1046 -6.68 16.62 39.04
CA MET A 1046 -6.76 15.70 37.90
C MET A 1046 -6.35 14.26 38.26
N THR A 1047 -6.17 13.98 39.54
CA THR A 1047 -5.84 12.63 40.04
C THR A 1047 -7.02 11.68 39.82
N SER A 1048 -6.74 10.47 39.32
CA SER A 1048 -7.74 9.39 39.16
C SER A 1048 -7.54 8.30 40.23
N PRO A 1049 -8.60 7.55 40.59
CA PRO A 1049 -8.47 6.37 41.47
C PRO A 1049 -7.47 5.34 40.94
N GLN A 1050 -7.34 5.21 39.62
CA GLN A 1050 -6.48 4.24 38.96
C GLN A 1050 -5.00 4.63 39.10
N VAL A 1051 -4.66 5.91 38.96
CA VAL A 1051 -3.30 6.43 39.23
C VAL A 1051 -2.95 6.29 40.70
N GLN A 1052 -3.90 6.54 41.61
CA GLN A 1052 -3.68 6.33 43.05
C GLN A 1052 -3.41 4.87 43.38
N LEU A 1053 -4.19 3.94 42.80
CA LEU A 1053 -3.97 2.51 42.99
C LEU A 1053 -2.60 2.09 42.43
N ALA A 1054 -2.25 2.53 41.22
CA ALA A 1054 -0.97 2.22 40.60
C ALA A 1054 0.21 2.81 41.41
N ALA A 1055 0.09 4.04 41.91
CA ALA A 1055 1.07 4.65 42.82
C ALA A 1055 1.21 3.84 44.11
N SER A 1056 0.11 3.34 44.68
CA SER A 1056 0.12 2.53 45.90
C SER A 1056 0.79 1.17 45.69
N VAL A 1057 0.62 0.55 44.52
CA VAL A 1057 1.28 -0.70 44.15
C VAL A 1057 2.78 -0.47 43.93
N LEU A 1058 3.16 0.64 43.30
CA LEU A 1058 4.56 1.03 43.12
C LEU A 1058 5.27 1.37 44.43
N ARG A 1059 4.56 1.90 45.44
CA ARG A 1059 5.11 2.15 46.80
C ARG A 1059 5.26 0.88 47.65
N ARG A 1060 4.56 -0.21 47.30
CA ARG A 1060 4.58 -1.49 48.04
C ARG A 1060 5.59 -2.49 47.48
N ARG A 1061 6.13 -2.23 46.29
CA ARG A 1061 7.31 -2.89 45.72
C ARG A 1061 8.54 -2.07 46.07
#